data_AF-A0AAT9LEY0-F1
#
_entry.id   AF-A0AAT9LEY0-F1
#
_cell.length_a   1.000
_cell.length_b   1.000
_cell.length_c   1.000
_cell.angle_alpha   90.00
_cell.angle_beta   90.00
_cell.angle_gamma   90.00
#
_symmetry.space_group_name_H-M   'P 1'
#
loop_
_entity.id
_entity.type
_entity.pdbx_description
1 polymer ?
#
loop_
_entity_poly.entity_id
_entity_poly.type
_entity_poly.pdbx_seq_one_letter_code
_entity_poly.pdbx_strand_id
1 'polypeptide(L)'
;MEAKAWGRLKNADKIVEKLLDRAGNILKEESDLRFSDLQGAEWALGAISRLRGLGIITGYDGNVFKPNNPVTQAEALTMMVKAFGLEDEAEEIAKRFGGFYAKLDENDGDDDDEGARFLTSNGTKLPYVPAPTRWALGYVLLAVDQGWVDISEIQPQKPASREWIAKVMVRALGYTEEAESKTDASLPFSDAAAISRDAWGYVAQAIEIGLFEGYPDNTFRPQKPVTRAEMAAILDRFVNEELPDETPYHVEGRVSAVSGSSITVKLASGREVTYRISPDALIVFGKASGTVSDIHVGDKVQVLSNGQGVALLIVVKSKEDSDEGEIKQYRGKIVEISTDSEGDTKITVSVEGQGSKMFKLSDDCEITGVVRDLGPDALSVGDQVIVEAEGDVAVRVTVISSGSVSGEVYGVIEGIALSDGGVSLSVQERSGKTYSIRLRADVRITYGTLVLAPEDLAPGDWIVARLQNNLAYQIAVTSRAGGEGQYILGVVREVSLTGTGTTLKVEDRDGHTYSVRLASNVRVINGDSVLTPSQIGFGDTVRLRIEAGTCVEVHITARYEGPKTVITGVIVTVSTGTQGVSITVKQDDGQEVTLRVAENARITYGQESLDADELRPGDKVEVRVQNQEATEVRVRQRGVEPPFGDLGGSIVSISHSTSGTVIVVDDNGVRYTVPLSAQVKITYGTQELRPTDLRIGDAVRIKLQNQVAVELRITKRG
;
A
#
# COMPACT_ATOMS: atom_id res chain seq x y z
N MET A 1 20.59 -15.58 6.46
CA MET A 1 21.87 -14.91 6.80
C MET A 1 21.52 -13.49 7.22
N GLU A 2 21.91 -13.07 8.43
CA GLU A 2 21.76 -11.65 8.83
C GLU A 2 22.55 -10.78 7.86
N ALA A 3 21.95 -9.68 7.40
CA ALA A 3 22.63 -8.73 6.53
C ALA A 3 23.74 -8.05 7.35
N LYS A 4 24.96 -8.57 7.23
CA LYS A 4 26.17 -8.00 7.83
C LYS A 4 26.29 -6.51 7.53
N ALA A 5 26.56 -5.70 8.56
CA ALA A 5 26.69 -4.24 8.44
C ALA A 5 27.76 -3.84 7.40
N TRP A 6 28.79 -4.67 7.17
CA TRP A 6 29.88 -4.39 6.23
C TRP A 6 29.62 -4.91 4.80
N GLY A 7 28.47 -5.52 4.51
CA GLY A 7 28.20 -6.22 3.24
C GLY A 7 28.38 -5.38 1.97
N ARG A 8 28.51 -4.05 2.09
CA ARG A 8 28.71 -3.10 0.98
C ARG A 8 30.08 -2.41 0.97
N LEU A 9 30.88 -2.58 2.01
CA LEU A 9 32.18 -1.93 2.11
C LEU A 9 33.15 -2.62 1.16
N LYS A 10 33.54 -1.91 0.08
CA LYS A 10 34.45 -2.42 -0.97
C LYS A 10 35.80 -2.94 -0.45
N ASN A 11 36.20 -2.56 0.76
CA ASN A 11 37.48 -2.90 1.38
C ASN A 11 37.33 -3.47 2.80
N ALA A 12 36.21 -4.14 3.11
CA ALA A 12 35.93 -4.75 4.42
C ALA A 12 37.15 -5.49 5.00
N ASP A 13 37.74 -6.43 4.27
CA ASP A 13 38.89 -7.21 4.73
C ASP A 13 40.10 -6.35 5.13
N LYS A 14 40.35 -5.26 4.37
CA LYS A 14 41.45 -4.32 4.66
C LYS A 14 41.20 -3.51 5.93
N ILE A 15 39.94 -3.20 6.23
CA ILE A 15 39.56 -2.54 7.48
C ILE A 15 39.88 -3.48 8.65
N VAL A 16 39.45 -4.74 8.58
CA VAL A 16 39.77 -5.76 9.59
C VAL A 16 41.28 -5.88 9.78
N GLU A 17 42.04 -6.01 8.69
CA GLU A 17 43.51 -6.13 8.74
C GLU A 17 44.16 -4.96 9.49
N LYS A 18 43.79 -3.71 9.16
CA LYS A 18 44.30 -2.52 9.84
C LYS A 18 43.94 -2.47 11.32
N LEU A 19 42.71 -2.86 11.68
CA LEU A 19 42.28 -2.91 13.08
C LEU A 19 43.08 -3.95 13.87
N LEU A 20 43.33 -5.13 13.28
CA LEU A 20 44.11 -6.19 13.90
C LEU A 20 45.60 -5.84 14.05
N ASP A 21 46.19 -5.13 13.08
CA ASP A 21 47.57 -4.65 13.18
C ASP A 21 47.73 -3.68 14.37
N ARG A 22 46.80 -2.72 14.49
CA ARG A 22 46.75 -1.79 15.63
C ARG A 22 46.53 -2.51 16.95
N ALA A 23 45.59 -3.44 16.98
CA ALA A 23 45.36 -4.26 18.14
C ALA A 23 46.63 -4.99 18.57
N GLY A 24 47.40 -5.50 17.61
CA GLY A 24 48.68 -6.13 17.88
C GLY A 24 49.75 -5.22 18.45
N ASN A 25 49.74 -3.92 18.12
CA ASN A 25 50.68 -2.96 18.70
C ASN A 25 50.27 -2.54 20.11
N ILE A 26 48.97 -2.32 20.32
CA ILE A 26 48.42 -1.88 21.62
C ILE A 26 48.41 -3.03 22.62
N LEU A 27 47.78 -4.15 22.27
CA LEU A 27 47.50 -5.24 23.21
C LEU A 27 48.78 -5.91 23.72
N LYS A 28 49.87 -5.95 22.95
CA LYS A 28 51.15 -6.55 23.37
C LYS A 28 51.75 -5.88 24.60
N GLU A 29 51.54 -4.58 24.76
CA GLU A 29 52.10 -3.80 25.87
C GLU A 29 51.10 -3.64 27.03
N GLU A 30 49.85 -4.06 26.83
CA GLU A 30 48.77 -3.87 27.79
C GLU A 30 48.61 -5.06 28.74
N SER A 31 48.25 -4.74 29.98
CA SER A 31 47.87 -5.72 31.01
C SER A 31 46.50 -5.44 31.64
N ASP A 32 45.96 -4.23 31.43
CA ASP A 32 44.64 -3.79 31.87
C ASP A 32 44.01 -2.85 30.82
N LEU A 33 42.82 -3.21 30.34
CA LEU A 33 42.06 -2.41 29.36
C LEU A 33 41.11 -1.40 30.02
N ARG A 34 40.98 -1.40 31.35
CA ARG A 34 40.04 -0.53 32.07
C ARG A 34 40.56 0.90 32.16
N PHE A 35 39.61 1.83 32.05
CA PHE A 35 39.80 3.22 32.45
C PHE A 35 39.41 3.38 33.91
N SER A 36 39.99 4.39 34.56
CA SER A 36 39.84 4.61 36.01
C SER A 36 38.46 5.13 36.43
N ASP A 37 37.64 5.63 35.50
CA ASP A 37 36.42 6.38 35.76
C ASP A 37 35.16 5.77 35.09
N LEU A 38 35.10 4.45 34.98
CA LEU A 38 33.99 3.74 34.31
C LEU A 38 32.75 3.50 35.19
N GLN A 39 32.71 4.08 36.40
CA GLN A 39 31.57 3.96 37.30
C GLN A 39 30.30 4.56 36.66
N GLY A 40 29.21 3.79 36.67
CA GLY A 40 27.93 4.16 36.04
C GLY A 40 27.87 3.87 34.53
N ALA A 41 28.91 3.28 33.96
CA ALA A 41 28.98 2.85 32.56
C ALA A 41 29.31 1.35 32.43
N GLU A 42 28.96 0.56 33.46
CA GLU A 42 29.25 -0.88 33.56
C GLU A 42 28.70 -1.66 32.35
N TRP A 43 27.55 -1.21 31.85
CA TRP A 43 26.87 -1.77 30.68
C TRP A 43 27.66 -1.64 29.36
N ALA A 44 28.63 -0.72 29.29
CA ALA A 44 29.46 -0.47 28.13
C ALA A 44 30.92 -0.97 28.31
N LEU A 45 31.25 -1.63 29.43
CA LEU A 45 32.64 -2.02 29.74
C LEU A 45 33.28 -2.89 28.66
N GLY A 46 32.55 -3.88 28.14
CA GLY A 46 33.02 -4.75 27.07
C GLY A 46 33.34 -3.97 25.79
N ALA A 47 32.41 -3.11 25.36
CA ALA A 47 32.56 -2.25 24.20
C ALA A 47 33.75 -1.28 24.34
N ILE A 48 33.84 -0.58 25.47
CA ILE A 48 34.93 0.36 25.75
C ILE A 48 36.28 -0.36 25.75
N SER A 49 36.39 -1.49 26.44
CA SER A 49 37.66 -2.21 26.56
C SER A 49 38.11 -2.81 25.23
N ARG A 50 37.18 -3.35 24.44
CA ARG A 50 37.46 -3.89 23.11
C ARG A 50 37.87 -2.80 22.13
N LEU A 51 37.11 -1.71 22.05
CA LEU A 51 37.46 -0.60 21.16
C LEU A 51 38.78 0.09 21.57
N ARG A 52 39.14 0.12 22.86
CA ARG A 52 40.48 0.53 23.32
C ARG A 52 41.54 -0.44 22.81
N GLY A 53 41.31 -1.73 22.99
CA GLY A 53 42.20 -2.79 22.51
C GLY A 53 42.43 -2.75 20.99
N LEU A 54 41.42 -2.34 20.22
CA LEU A 54 41.51 -2.15 18.76
C LEU A 54 42.09 -0.78 18.34
N GLY A 55 42.39 0.11 19.29
CA GLY A 55 42.91 1.46 19.01
C GLY A 55 41.89 2.44 18.42
N ILE A 56 40.60 2.10 18.47
CA ILE A 56 39.51 2.94 17.96
C ILE A 56 39.22 4.08 18.95
N ILE A 57 39.31 3.80 20.24
CA ILE A 57 39.10 4.81 21.28
C ILE A 57 40.33 4.95 22.15
N THR A 58 40.59 6.20 22.55
CA THR A 58 41.61 6.56 23.52
C THR A 58 40.99 7.32 24.68
N GLY A 59 41.60 7.18 25.86
CA GLY A 59 41.28 7.99 27.02
C GLY A 59 41.99 9.35 26.97
N TYR A 60 41.62 10.20 27.91
CA TYR A 60 42.37 11.41 28.25
C TYR A 60 43.57 11.06 29.13
N ASP A 61 44.43 12.05 29.34
CA ASP A 61 45.54 11.96 30.29
C ASP A 61 45.09 11.45 31.66
N GLY A 62 45.89 10.54 32.23
CA GLY A 62 45.59 9.89 33.51
C GLY A 62 44.69 8.65 33.42
N ASN A 63 44.54 8.03 32.24
CA ASN A 63 43.73 6.83 32.04
C ASN A 63 42.24 7.05 32.37
N VAL A 64 41.65 8.12 31.83
CA VAL A 64 40.27 8.57 32.09
C VAL A 64 39.48 8.55 30.78
N PHE A 65 38.26 8.01 30.78
CA PHE A 65 37.41 7.89 29.59
C PHE A 65 36.25 8.88 29.55
N LYS A 66 35.74 9.35 30.70
CA LYS A 66 34.56 10.22 30.84
C LYS A 66 33.32 9.66 30.14
N PRO A 67 32.85 8.45 30.52
CA PRO A 67 31.83 7.71 29.76
C PRO A 67 30.51 8.47 29.58
N ASN A 68 30.13 9.31 30.54
CA ASN A 68 28.86 10.04 30.53
C ASN A 68 28.94 11.42 29.84
N ASN A 69 30.13 11.85 29.41
CA ASN A 69 30.27 13.10 28.68
C ASN A 69 29.72 12.94 27.26
N PRO A 70 29.01 13.94 26.72
CA PRO A 70 28.61 13.92 25.31
C PRO A 70 29.84 13.98 24.41
N VAL A 71 29.83 13.22 23.31
CA VAL A 71 30.83 13.37 22.24
C VAL A 71 30.48 14.56 21.36
N THR A 72 31.49 15.34 21.00
CA THR A 72 31.39 16.33 19.93
C THR A 72 31.34 15.67 18.56
N GLN A 73 30.86 16.37 17.53
CA GLN A 73 30.88 15.87 16.16
C GLN A 73 32.30 15.53 15.68
N ALA A 74 33.30 16.32 16.05
CA ALA A 74 34.70 16.01 15.74
C ALA A 74 35.18 14.72 16.42
N GLU A 75 34.90 14.54 17.72
CA GLU A 75 35.26 13.31 18.44
C GLU A 75 34.55 12.08 17.85
N ALA A 76 33.26 12.20 17.53
CA ALA A 76 32.49 11.12 16.90
C ALA A 76 33.11 10.73 15.54
N LEU A 77 33.43 11.70 14.68
CA LEU A 77 34.09 11.44 13.39
C LEU A 77 35.47 10.82 13.54
N THR A 78 36.27 11.27 14.52
CA THR A 78 37.56 10.62 14.80
C THR A 78 37.39 9.15 15.18
N MET A 79 36.44 8.83 16.08
CA MET A 79 36.17 7.44 16.46
C MET A 79 35.66 6.61 15.28
N MET A 80 34.78 7.18 14.45
CA MET A 80 34.26 6.52 13.25
C MET A 80 35.37 6.26 12.23
N VAL A 81 36.15 7.27 11.85
CA VAL A 81 37.26 7.12 10.89
C VAL A 81 38.26 6.05 11.36
N LYS A 82 38.56 6.00 12.66
CA LYS A 82 39.38 4.92 13.24
C LYS A 82 38.71 3.55 13.13
N ALA A 83 37.41 3.44 13.42
CA ALA A 83 36.65 2.19 13.31
C ALA A 83 36.60 1.67 11.86
N PHE A 84 36.60 2.57 10.88
CA PHE A 84 36.70 2.22 9.45
C PHE A 84 38.16 2.03 8.98
N GLY A 85 39.15 2.05 9.87
CA GLY A 85 40.56 1.82 9.51
C GLY A 85 41.17 2.93 8.63
N LEU A 86 40.63 4.15 8.69
CA LEU A 86 40.98 5.26 7.80
C LEU A 86 41.83 6.35 8.45
N GLU A 87 42.47 6.06 9.59
CA GLU A 87 43.25 7.06 10.32
C GLU A 87 44.55 7.46 9.61
N ASP A 88 45.21 6.56 8.88
CA ASP A 88 46.43 6.94 8.13
C ASP A 88 46.09 7.95 7.03
N GLU A 89 44.97 7.73 6.35
CA GLU A 89 44.40 8.63 5.35
C GLU A 89 44.04 10.00 5.98
N ALA A 90 43.47 10.00 7.19
CA ALA A 90 43.18 11.21 7.94
C ALA A 90 44.45 11.97 8.33
N GLU A 91 45.49 11.28 8.80
CA GLU A 91 46.78 11.89 9.15
C GLU A 91 47.45 12.55 7.94
N GLU A 92 47.42 11.91 6.77
CA GLU A 92 47.96 12.48 5.54
C GLU A 92 47.18 13.74 5.11
N ILE A 93 45.85 13.73 5.25
CA ILE A 93 45.02 14.93 5.03
C ILE A 93 45.39 16.04 6.05
N ALA A 94 45.58 15.70 7.32
CA ALA A 94 46.00 16.66 8.35
C ALA A 94 47.35 17.29 8.02
N LYS A 95 48.35 16.51 7.57
CA LYS A 95 49.66 17.03 7.14
C LYS A 95 49.54 17.95 5.93
N ARG A 96 48.73 17.56 4.94
CA ARG A 96 48.50 18.32 3.71
C ARG A 96 47.89 19.70 3.97
N PHE A 97 46.92 19.79 4.89
CA PHE A 97 46.16 21.01 5.14
C PHE A 97 46.58 21.75 6.42
N GLY A 98 47.36 21.14 7.32
CA GLY A 98 47.71 21.71 8.62
C GLY A 98 48.36 23.10 8.54
N GLY A 99 49.29 23.29 7.59
CA GLY A 99 49.93 24.60 7.36
C GLY A 99 48.98 25.67 6.81
N PHE A 100 47.89 25.30 6.14
CA PHE A 100 46.85 26.24 5.71
C PHE A 100 45.99 26.68 6.91
N TYR A 101 45.56 25.73 7.74
CA TYR A 101 44.74 26.04 8.92
C TYR A 101 45.52 26.78 10.00
N ALA A 102 46.80 26.49 10.21
CA ALA A 102 47.64 27.20 11.19
C ALA A 102 47.76 28.71 10.89
N LYS A 103 47.75 29.09 9.60
CA LYS A 103 47.83 30.51 9.19
C LYS A 103 46.54 31.30 9.43
N LEU A 104 45.42 30.63 9.69
CA LEU A 104 44.17 31.32 10.04
C LEU A 104 44.35 32.04 11.38
N ASP A 105 45.04 31.42 12.34
CA ASP A 105 45.26 32.00 13.69
C ASP A 105 46.25 33.19 13.68
N GLU A 106 47.12 33.26 12.66
CA GLU A 106 48.10 34.35 12.53
C GLU A 106 47.47 35.65 11.98
N ASN A 107 46.27 35.56 11.40
CA ASN A 107 45.58 36.66 10.73
C ASN A 107 44.36 37.18 11.52
N ASP A 108 44.09 36.65 12.72
CA ASP A 108 42.97 37.01 13.61
C ASP A 108 43.19 38.34 14.37
N GLY A 109 43.61 39.38 13.64
CA GLY A 109 43.40 40.75 14.05
C GLY A 109 42.09 41.26 13.47
N ASP A 110 41.01 41.18 14.26
CA ASP A 110 39.77 41.98 14.17
C ASP A 110 38.50 41.42 13.50
N ASP A 111 38.37 40.15 13.09
CA ASP A 111 37.05 39.63 12.67
C ASP A 111 36.74 38.25 13.27
N ASP A 112 35.96 38.27 14.36
CA ASP A 112 35.28 37.12 14.96
C ASP A 112 34.25 36.53 13.98
N ASP A 113 34.70 35.85 12.92
CA ASP A 113 33.79 35.12 12.01
C ASP A 113 33.43 33.75 12.61
N GLU A 114 32.86 33.76 13.83
CA GLU A 114 32.31 32.58 14.54
C GLU A 114 31.17 31.87 13.75
N GLY A 115 30.81 32.36 12.56
CA GLY A 115 29.76 31.83 11.69
C GLY A 115 30.22 31.11 10.42
N ALA A 116 31.51 31.13 10.07
CA ALA A 116 31.98 30.52 8.82
C ALA A 116 31.88 28.99 8.87
N ARG A 117 31.01 28.40 8.03
CA ARG A 117 30.87 26.93 7.92
C ARG A 117 31.90 26.27 7.00
N PHE A 118 32.49 27.03 6.09
CA PHE A 118 33.51 26.52 5.17
C PHE A 118 34.51 27.62 4.77
N LEU A 119 35.73 27.19 4.49
CA LEU A 119 36.84 27.99 3.98
C LEU A 119 36.97 27.75 2.47
N THR A 120 37.53 28.73 1.75
CA THR A 120 37.90 28.56 0.34
C THR A 120 39.42 28.62 0.21
N SER A 121 40.03 27.56 -0.30
CA SER A 121 41.47 27.47 -0.55
C SER A 121 41.70 27.03 -1.99
N ASN A 122 42.30 27.90 -2.82
CA ASN A 122 42.55 27.64 -4.24
C ASN A 122 41.32 27.13 -5.03
N GLY A 123 40.12 27.64 -4.70
CA GLY A 123 38.86 27.23 -5.33
C GLY A 123 38.22 25.97 -4.75
N THR A 124 38.88 25.28 -3.81
CA THR A 124 38.33 24.14 -3.07
C THR A 124 37.62 24.64 -1.80
N LYS A 125 36.39 24.15 -1.55
CA LYS A 125 35.67 24.38 -0.30
C LYS A 125 36.12 23.35 0.75
N LEU A 126 36.55 23.81 1.92
CA LEU A 126 36.98 22.97 3.04
C LEU A 126 36.12 23.28 4.28
N PRO A 127 35.76 22.30 5.13
CA PRO A 127 34.98 22.56 6.34
C PRO A 127 35.76 23.48 7.28
N TYR A 128 35.09 24.44 7.92
CA TYR A 128 35.75 25.21 8.98
C TYR A 128 36.03 24.33 10.19
N VAL A 129 37.27 24.32 10.67
CA VAL A 129 37.69 23.59 11.88
C VAL A 129 38.35 24.58 12.85
N PRO A 130 37.67 24.92 13.97
CA PRO A 130 38.15 25.93 14.91
C PRO A 130 39.44 25.45 15.59
N ALA A 131 40.31 26.38 15.98
CA ALA A 131 41.64 26.08 16.52
C ALA A 131 41.65 25.00 17.64
N PRO A 132 40.74 25.02 18.63
CA PRO A 132 40.70 23.98 19.67
C PRO A 132 40.37 22.57 19.19
N THR A 133 39.87 22.42 17.95
CA THR A 133 39.41 21.15 17.36
C THR A 133 40.30 20.68 16.22
N ARG A 134 41.37 21.41 15.88
CA ARG A 134 42.27 21.04 14.77
C ARG A 134 43.12 19.80 15.05
N TRP A 135 43.16 19.30 16.28
CA TRP A 135 43.65 17.95 16.55
C TRP A 135 42.84 16.88 15.77
N ALA A 136 41.57 17.15 15.46
CA ALA A 136 40.69 16.29 14.66
C ALA A 136 40.64 16.68 13.17
N LEU A 137 41.50 17.61 12.71
CA LEU A 137 41.43 18.22 11.37
C LEU A 137 41.34 17.15 10.27
N GLY A 138 42.31 16.22 10.24
CA GLY A 138 42.36 15.16 9.24
C GLY A 138 41.08 14.34 9.16
N TYR A 139 40.53 13.96 10.30
CA TYR A 139 39.34 13.12 10.42
C TYR A 139 38.08 13.85 9.93
N VAL A 140 37.91 15.12 10.30
CA VAL A 140 36.78 15.95 9.85
C VAL A 140 36.84 16.15 8.33
N LEU A 141 38.01 16.49 7.80
CA LEU A 141 38.19 16.71 6.36
C LEU A 141 37.94 15.43 5.57
N LEU A 142 38.45 14.29 6.07
CA LEU A 142 38.23 13.00 5.43
C LEU A 142 36.76 12.60 5.41
N ALA A 143 36.04 12.77 6.52
CA ALA A 143 34.62 12.43 6.59
C ALA A 143 33.77 13.27 5.59
N VAL A 144 34.13 14.53 5.37
CA VAL A 144 33.50 15.37 4.34
C VAL A 144 33.87 14.91 2.93
N ASP A 145 35.15 14.61 2.69
CA ASP A 145 35.66 14.12 1.39
C ASP A 145 35.01 12.78 0.99
N GLN A 146 34.80 11.89 1.95
CA GLN A 146 34.12 10.60 1.75
C GLN A 146 32.59 10.72 1.65
N GLY A 147 32.02 11.92 1.82
CA GLY A 147 30.58 12.14 1.77
C GLY A 147 29.81 11.57 2.97
N TRP A 148 30.49 11.29 4.09
CA TRP A 148 29.84 10.80 5.31
C TRP A 148 29.02 11.91 5.99
N VAL A 149 29.50 13.15 5.87
CA VAL A 149 28.82 14.35 6.37
C VAL A 149 28.95 15.48 5.36
N ASP A 150 27.85 16.18 5.12
CA ASP A 150 27.86 17.36 4.27
C ASP A 150 28.60 18.51 4.98
N ILE A 151 29.39 19.27 4.23
CA ILE A 151 30.12 20.43 4.73
C ILE A 151 29.22 21.49 5.40
N SER A 152 27.94 21.55 5.02
CA SER A 152 26.95 22.46 5.59
C SER A 152 26.37 21.97 6.93
N GLU A 153 26.52 20.70 7.24
CA GLU A 153 25.96 20.01 8.42
C GLU A 153 26.97 19.89 9.58
N ILE A 154 28.27 20.00 9.28
CA ILE A 154 29.34 19.83 10.26
C ILE A 154 29.59 21.09 11.10
N GLN A 155 29.60 20.91 12.41
CA GLN A 155 29.97 21.88 13.45
C GLN A 155 30.88 21.15 14.46
N PRO A 156 32.21 21.16 14.27
CA PRO A 156 33.12 20.24 14.94
C PRO A 156 33.01 20.18 16.47
N GLN A 157 32.73 21.29 17.14
CA GLN A 157 32.58 21.35 18.61
C GLN A 157 31.17 21.06 19.13
N LYS A 158 30.16 21.02 18.25
CA LYS A 158 28.77 20.78 18.66
C LYS A 158 28.66 19.33 19.17
N PRO A 159 27.93 19.08 20.28
CA PRO A 159 27.58 17.72 20.68
C PRO A 159 26.85 16.98 19.55
N ALA A 160 27.28 15.75 19.25
CA ALA A 160 26.67 14.92 18.22
C ALA A 160 25.34 14.34 18.73
N SER A 161 24.23 14.69 18.06
CA SER A 161 22.93 14.10 18.36
C SER A 161 22.84 12.68 17.82
N ARG A 162 21.93 11.89 18.42
CA ARG A 162 21.76 10.48 18.08
C ARG A 162 21.29 10.26 16.64
N GLU A 163 20.39 11.10 16.14
CA GLU A 163 19.97 11.06 14.72
C GLU A 163 21.10 11.46 13.75
N TRP A 164 21.97 12.40 14.16
CA TRP A 164 23.11 12.81 13.34
C TRP A 164 24.13 11.68 13.21
N ILE A 165 24.43 10.96 14.30
CA ILE A 165 25.34 9.79 14.25
C ILE A 165 24.75 8.69 13.38
N ALA A 166 23.44 8.42 13.48
CA ALA A 166 22.77 7.46 12.61
C ALA A 166 22.92 7.83 11.12
N LYS A 167 22.68 9.10 10.77
CA LYS A 167 22.84 9.63 9.41
C LYS A 167 24.28 9.46 8.88
N VAL A 168 25.28 9.86 9.67
CA VAL A 168 26.69 9.77 9.26
C VAL A 168 27.14 8.31 9.13
N MET A 169 26.76 7.42 10.06
CA MET A 169 27.12 5.99 10.00
C MET A 169 26.49 5.31 8.78
N VAL A 170 25.21 5.57 8.49
CA VAL A 170 24.51 4.99 7.32
C VAL A 170 25.14 5.46 6.00
N ARG A 171 25.52 6.74 5.91
CA ARG A 171 26.29 7.25 4.76
C ARG A 171 27.66 6.57 4.64
N ALA A 172 28.38 6.46 5.75
CA ALA A 172 29.70 5.81 5.80
C ALA A 172 29.64 4.33 5.37
N LEU A 173 28.54 3.65 5.67
CA LEU A 173 28.28 2.27 5.27
C LEU A 173 27.77 2.13 3.82
N GLY A 174 27.47 3.23 3.13
CA GLY A 174 27.00 3.20 1.75
C GLY A 174 25.53 2.78 1.59
N TYR A 175 24.69 3.09 2.59
CA TYR A 175 23.24 2.81 2.56
C TYR A 175 22.39 4.08 2.33
N THR A 176 22.95 5.09 1.67
CA THR A 176 22.28 6.37 1.41
C THR A 176 21.01 6.18 0.58
N GLU A 177 21.05 5.38 -0.49
CA GLU A 177 19.91 5.17 -1.39
C GLU A 177 18.74 4.48 -0.67
N GLU A 178 19.03 3.46 0.15
CA GLU A 178 18.01 2.76 0.96
C GLU A 178 17.40 3.69 2.00
N ALA A 179 18.23 4.46 2.69
CA ALA A 179 17.75 5.45 3.64
C ALA A 179 16.81 6.45 2.95
N GLU A 180 17.18 6.96 1.78
CA GLU A 180 16.36 7.91 1.03
C GLU A 180 15.03 7.31 0.54
N SER A 181 14.96 6.00 0.29
CA SER A 181 13.70 5.29 -0.02
C SER A 181 12.77 5.09 1.19
N LYS A 182 13.28 5.23 2.42
CA LYS A 182 12.57 4.89 3.67
C LYS A 182 12.01 6.12 4.40
N THR A 183 11.73 7.21 3.68
CA THR A 183 11.30 8.48 4.28
C THR A 183 9.94 8.45 4.98
N ASP A 184 9.13 7.41 4.74
CA ASP A 184 7.84 7.15 5.40
C ASP A 184 7.79 5.78 6.11
N ALA A 185 8.94 5.16 6.35
CA ALA A 185 9.02 3.87 7.03
C ALA A 185 8.44 3.96 8.45
N SER A 186 7.64 2.97 8.86
CA SER A 186 7.14 2.90 10.24
C SER A 186 8.28 2.58 11.20
N LEU A 187 8.46 3.43 12.23
CA LEU A 187 9.47 3.24 13.27
C LEU A 187 8.80 2.82 14.58
N PRO A 188 9.36 1.83 15.33
CA PRO A 188 8.71 1.26 16.51
C PRO A 188 8.76 2.17 17.75
N PHE A 189 9.26 3.40 17.64
CA PHE A 189 9.53 4.29 18.77
C PHE A 189 8.36 5.21 19.09
N SER A 190 8.06 5.34 20.37
CA SER A 190 7.02 6.24 20.88
C SER A 190 7.29 7.73 20.59
N ASP A 191 8.56 8.11 20.44
CA ASP A 191 9.02 9.46 20.10
C ASP A 191 9.48 9.57 18.63
N ALA A 192 9.07 8.66 17.74
CA ALA A 192 9.46 8.69 16.33
C ALA A 192 9.14 10.04 15.65
N ALA A 193 8.04 10.69 16.04
CA ALA A 193 7.65 12.01 15.53
C ALA A 193 8.67 13.14 15.84
N ALA A 194 9.62 12.92 16.76
CA ALA A 194 10.68 13.86 17.09
C ALA A 194 11.91 13.74 16.16
N ILE A 195 11.95 12.73 15.29
CA ILE A 195 13.04 12.52 14.33
C ILE A 195 12.90 13.53 13.19
N SER A 196 14.00 14.22 12.86
CA SER A 196 14.01 15.18 11.76
C SER A 196 13.65 14.50 10.43
N ARG A 197 12.86 15.18 9.58
CA ARG A 197 12.34 14.57 8.34
C ARG A 197 13.44 14.09 7.39
N ASP A 198 14.57 14.79 7.35
CA ASP A 198 15.75 14.43 6.56
C ASP A 198 16.61 13.33 7.20
N ALA A 199 16.40 13.02 8.48
CA ALA A 199 17.05 11.94 9.21
C ALA A 199 16.19 10.67 9.28
N TRP A 200 14.88 10.75 8.99
CA TRP A 200 13.91 9.66 9.17
C TRP A 200 14.37 8.35 8.51
N GLY A 201 14.65 8.41 7.21
CA GLY A 201 15.06 7.24 6.45
C GLY A 201 16.41 6.67 6.88
N TYR A 202 17.33 7.53 7.32
CA TYR A 202 18.62 7.11 7.87
C TYR A 202 18.47 6.42 9.22
N VAL A 203 17.59 6.92 10.09
CA VAL A 203 17.27 6.24 11.35
C VAL A 203 16.64 4.89 11.07
N ALA A 204 15.65 4.80 10.17
CA ALA A 204 15.05 3.53 9.76
C ALA A 204 16.08 2.52 9.27
N GLN A 205 16.97 2.95 8.37
CA GLN A 205 18.05 2.11 7.87
C GLN A 205 19.00 1.67 8.98
N ALA A 206 19.35 2.55 9.91
CA ALA A 206 20.24 2.25 11.02
C ALA A 206 19.64 1.24 12.01
N ILE A 207 18.32 1.21 12.18
CA ILE A 207 17.62 0.16 12.95
C ILE A 207 17.67 -1.16 12.21
N GLU A 208 17.37 -1.16 10.91
CA GLU A 208 17.28 -2.37 10.11
C GLU A 208 18.59 -3.15 10.03
N ILE A 209 19.73 -2.44 9.97
CA ILE A 209 21.06 -3.07 9.96
C ILE A 209 21.60 -3.34 11.37
N GLY A 210 20.78 -3.24 12.41
CA GLY A 210 21.15 -3.57 13.79
C GLY A 210 22.10 -2.59 14.49
N LEU A 211 22.41 -1.44 13.87
CA LEU A 211 23.35 -0.47 14.45
C LEU A 211 22.74 0.27 15.66
N PHE A 212 21.41 0.41 15.67
CA PHE A 212 20.65 1.10 16.71
C PHE A 212 19.42 0.25 17.11
N GLU A 213 19.16 0.12 18.43
CA GLU A 213 18.02 -0.69 18.96
C GLU A 213 16.96 0.15 19.69
N GLY A 214 17.22 1.45 19.91
CA GLY A 214 16.44 2.30 20.82
C GLY A 214 16.82 2.13 22.29
N TYR A 215 16.05 2.76 23.18
CA TYR A 215 16.18 2.66 24.63
C TYR A 215 15.13 1.68 25.20
N PRO A 216 15.36 1.12 26.41
CA PRO A 216 14.41 0.18 27.03
C PRO A 216 12.99 0.71 27.26
N ASP A 217 12.80 2.03 27.25
CA ASP A 217 11.51 2.71 27.36
C ASP A 217 10.80 2.91 26.02
N ASN A 218 11.24 2.20 24.97
CA ASN A 218 10.72 2.29 23.61
C ASN A 218 10.82 3.70 22.98
N THR A 219 11.92 4.41 23.30
CA THR A 219 12.25 5.70 22.69
C THR A 219 13.53 5.62 21.85
N PHE A 220 13.66 6.49 20.84
CA PHE A 220 14.89 6.68 20.08
C PHE A 220 15.71 7.88 20.61
N ARG A 221 15.07 8.93 21.11
CA ARG A 221 15.68 10.18 21.61
C ARG A 221 16.58 10.86 20.57
N PRO A 222 16.04 11.24 19.39
CA PRO A 222 16.83 11.68 18.23
C PRO A 222 17.77 12.85 18.50
N GLN A 223 17.29 13.85 19.25
CA GLN A 223 18.05 15.07 19.54
C GLN A 223 18.97 14.96 20.76
N LYS A 224 18.93 13.83 21.49
CA LYS A 224 19.79 13.64 22.66
C LYS A 224 21.25 13.57 22.20
N PRO A 225 22.15 14.36 22.81
CA PRO A 225 23.58 14.17 22.62
C PRO A 225 24.00 12.75 23.04
N VAL A 226 24.78 12.10 22.18
CA VAL A 226 25.30 10.75 22.45
C VAL A 226 26.48 10.85 23.39
N THR A 227 26.47 10.07 24.46
CA THR A 227 27.59 9.99 25.42
C THR A 227 28.74 9.15 24.86
N ARG A 228 29.95 9.31 25.41
CA ARG A 228 31.13 8.53 25.01
C ARG A 228 30.91 7.01 25.16
N ALA A 229 30.22 6.57 26.21
CA ALA A 229 29.85 5.17 26.39
C ALA A 229 28.82 4.69 25.35
N GLU A 230 27.82 5.52 25.01
CA GLU A 230 26.86 5.20 23.95
C GLU A 230 27.53 5.14 22.57
N MET A 231 28.44 6.05 22.28
CA MET A 231 29.22 6.02 21.03
C MET A 231 30.08 4.74 20.94
N ALA A 232 30.73 4.35 22.04
CA ALA A 232 31.47 3.11 22.11
C ALA A 232 30.56 1.89 21.84
N ALA A 233 29.36 1.84 22.43
CA ALA A 233 28.43 0.74 22.18
C ALA A 233 27.90 0.68 20.73
N ILE A 234 27.71 1.84 20.07
CA ILE A 234 27.30 1.90 18.65
C ILE A 234 28.42 1.38 17.75
N LEU A 235 29.66 1.85 17.96
CA LEU A 235 30.81 1.40 17.17
C LEU A 235 31.20 -0.04 17.45
N ASP A 236 31.00 -0.52 18.68
CA ASP A 236 31.27 -1.91 19.02
C ASP A 236 30.34 -2.86 18.26
N ARG A 237 29.04 -2.54 18.12
CA ARG A 237 28.13 -3.31 17.24
C ARG A 237 28.64 -3.35 15.80
N PHE A 238 29.12 -2.21 15.29
CA PHE A 238 29.66 -2.11 13.94
C PHE A 238 30.92 -2.96 13.71
N VAL A 239 31.83 -3.04 14.70
CA VAL A 239 33.14 -3.71 14.52
C VAL A 239 33.13 -5.16 14.97
N ASN A 240 32.48 -5.45 16.09
CA ASN A 240 32.62 -6.72 16.81
C ASN A 240 32.13 -7.93 16.01
N GLU A 241 31.08 -7.76 15.20
CA GLU A 241 30.52 -8.83 14.37
C GLU A 241 31.40 -9.20 13.15
N GLU A 242 32.37 -8.36 12.83
CA GLU A 242 33.22 -8.50 11.64
C GLU A 242 34.67 -8.89 12.00
N LEU A 243 34.98 -8.97 13.31
CA LEU A 243 36.26 -9.50 13.75
C LEU A 243 36.34 -11.01 13.47
N PRO A 244 37.44 -11.52 12.89
CA PRO A 244 37.60 -12.95 12.66
C PRO A 244 37.60 -13.72 13.99
N ASP A 245 36.90 -14.86 14.01
CA ASP A 245 36.80 -15.75 15.18
C ASP A 245 38.16 -16.24 15.71
N GLU A 246 39.21 -16.20 14.89
CA GLU A 246 40.53 -16.71 15.24
C GLU A 246 41.63 -15.79 14.72
N THR A 247 42.23 -15.03 15.64
CA THR A 247 43.44 -14.21 15.41
C THR A 247 44.38 -14.35 16.61
N PRO A 248 45.63 -13.85 16.56
CA PRO A 248 46.51 -13.87 17.72
C PRO A 248 45.95 -13.09 18.93
N TYR A 249 45.12 -12.08 18.70
CA TYR A 249 44.65 -11.16 19.75
C TYR A 249 43.19 -11.33 20.10
N HIS A 250 42.44 -12.07 19.29
CA HIS A 250 41.00 -12.24 19.43
C HIS A 250 40.64 -13.68 19.07
N VAL A 251 39.94 -14.37 19.97
CA VAL A 251 39.34 -15.66 19.66
C VAL A 251 37.89 -15.76 20.13
N GLU A 252 37.09 -16.54 19.43
CA GLU A 252 35.75 -16.94 19.81
C GLU A 252 35.61 -18.47 19.84
N GLY A 253 34.95 -18.99 20.87
CA GLY A 253 34.73 -20.43 21.02
C GLY A 253 34.05 -20.80 22.33
N ARG A 254 34.09 -22.09 22.68
CA ARG A 254 33.51 -22.61 23.92
C ARG A 254 34.59 -22.93 24.94
N VAL A 255 34.34 -22.64 26.21
CA VAL A 255 35.27 -22.99 27.29
C VAL A 255 35.35 -24.51 27.39
N SER A 256 36.54 -25.10 27.28
CA SER A 256 36.76 -26.54 27.52
C SER A 256 37.46 -26.82 28.85
N ALA A 257 38.14 -25.82 29.43
CA ALA A 257 38.63 -25.86 30.80
C ALA A 257 38.77 -24.45 31.37
N VAL A 258 38.54 -24.27 32.67
CA VAL A 258 38.75 -23.00 33.37
C VAL A 258 39.28 -23.24 34.78
N SER A 259 40.21 -22.40 35.21
CA SER A 259 40.76 -22.34 36.57
C SER A 259 40.82 -20.89 37.04
N GLY A 260 41.14 -20.64 38.31
CA GLY A 260 41.23 -19.27 38.83
C GLY A 260 42.25 -18.35 38.11
N SER A 261 43.17 -18.91 37.31
CA SER A 261 44.19 -18.13 36.59
C SER A 261 44.34 -18.50 35.11
N SER A 262 43.51 -19.40 34.57
CA SER A 262 43.62 -19.83 33.18
C SER A 262 42.26 -20.21 32.58
N ILE A 263 42.12 -20.01 31.27
CA ILE A 263 40.95 -20.42 30.48
C ILE A 263 41.42 -21.12 29.20
N THR A 264 40.81 -22.24 28.89
CA THR A 264 41.01 -22.98 27.64
C THR A 264 39.74 -22.88 26.82
N VAL A 265 39.88 -22.40 25.58
CA VAL A 265 38.77 -22.18 24.64
C VAL A 265 38.95 -23.11 23.45
N LYS A 266 37.95 -23.94 23.19
CA LYS A 266 37.80 -24.75 22.00
C LYS A 266 37.15 -23.93 20.90
N LEU A 267 37.89 -23.67 19.84
CA LEU A 267 37.48 -22.86 18.69
C LEU A 267 36.60 -23.68 17.73
N ALA A 268 35.93 -22.99 16.80
CA ALA A 268 35.15 -23.62 15.73
C ALA A 268 35.99 -24.58 14.86
N SER A 269 37.28 -24.29 14.70
CA SER A 269 38.26 -25.14 14.01
C SER A 269 38.56 -26.47 14.74
N GLY A 270 38.04 -26.64 15.97
CA GLY A 270 38.34 -27.77 16.86
C GLY A 270 39.66 -27.63 17.62
N ARG A 271 40.46 -26.60 17.31
CA ARG A 271 41.69 -26.26 18.04
C ARG A 271 41.35 -25.75 19.43
N GLU A 272 42.14 -26.15 20.42
CA GLU A 272 42.04 -25.59 21.77
C GLU A 272 43.18 -24.59 22.00
N VAL A 273 42.84 -23.46 22.62
CA VAL A 273 43.79 -22.41 22.97
C VAL A 273 43.67 -22.09 24.44
N THR A 274 44.79 -22.14 25.16
CA THR A 274 44.83 -21.82 26.59
C THR A 274 45.46 -20.46 26.82
N TYR A 275 44.78 -19.63 27.59
CA TYR A 275 45.24 -18.32 28.03
C TYR A 275 45.43 -18.30 29.54
N ARG A 276 46.51 -17.64 29.99
CA ARG A 276 46.61 -17.15 31.37
C ARG A 276 45.68 -15.94 31.51
N ILE A 277 44.89 -15.88 32.57
CA ILE A 277 44.02 -14.73 32.83
C ILE A 277 44.85 -13.64 33.52
N SER A 278 44.84 -12.41 32.99
CA SER A 278 45.45 -11.27 33.67
C SER A 278 44.75 -11.04 35.03
N PRO A 279 45.47 -10.71 36.12
CA PRO A 279 44.83 -10.30 37.38
C PRO A 279 43.87 -9.12 37.21
N ASP A 280 44.12 -8.30 36.18
CA ASP A 280 43.34 -7.13 35.81
C ASP A 280 42.39 -7.39 34.63
N ALA A 281 42.22 -8.66 34.24
CA ALA A 281 41.34 -9.03 33.14
C ALA A 281 39.90 -8.62 33.45
N LEU A 282 39.26 -8.00 32.47
CA LEU A 282 37.84 -7.67 32.56
C LEU A 282 37.01 -8.88 32.11
N ILE A 283 36.03 -9.27 32.94
CA ILE A 283 35.14 -10.38 32.64
C ILE A 283 33.72 -9.84 32.55
N VAL A 284 33.06 -10.04 31.41
CA VAL A 284 31.78 -9.42 31.07
C VAL A 284 30.75 -10.49 30.73
N PHE A 285 29.55 -10.37 31.29
CA PHE A 285 28.37 -11.19 31.02
C PHE A 285 27.26 -10.27 30.49
N GLY A 286 27.03 -10.26 29.18
CA GLY A 286 26.11 -9.31 28.57
C GLY A 286 26.47 -7.85 28.91
N LYS A 287 25.62 -7.18 29.70
CA LYS A 287 25.81 -5.78 30.16
C LYS A 287 26.36 -5.68 31.61
N ALA A 288 26.82 -6.77 32.21
CA ALA A 288 27.33 -6.79 33.58
C ALA A 288 28.78 -7.28 33.64
N SER A 289 29.54 -6.83 34.64
CA SER A 289 30.86 -7.39 34.97
C SER A 289 30.72 -8.60 35.89
N GLY A 290 31.62 -9.57 35.77
CA GLY A 290 31.73 -10.72 36.67
C GLY A 290 33.17 -11.08 36.99
N THR A 291 33.37 -12.32 37.43
CA THR A 291 34.64 -12.88 37.88
C THR A 291 34.94 -14.19 37.18
N VAL A 292 36.17 -14.70 37.31
CA VAL A 292 36.57 -15.98 36.69
C VAL A 292 35.71 -17.14 37.23
N SER A 293 35.31 -17.08 38.49
CA SER A 293 34.42 -18.07 39.11
C SER A 293 33.02 -18.12 38.51
N ASP A 294 32.60 -17.10 37.77
CA ASP A 294 31.30 -17.07 37.11
C ASP A 294 31.31 -17.76 35.73
N ILE A 295 32.51 -18.09 35.22
CA ILE A 295 32.73 -18.79 33.95
C ILE A 295 32.71 -20.29 34.20
N HIS A 296 31.95 -21.01 33.38
CA HIS A 296 31.83 -22.46 33.43
C HIS A 296 32.42 -23.08 32.16
N VAL A 297 32.73 -24.37 32.22
CA VAL A 297 32.98 -25.16 31.01
C VAL A 297 31.73 -25.07 30.12
N GLY A 298 31.88 -25.13 28.80
CA GLY A 298 30.81 -25.04 27.81
C GLY A 298 30.33 -23.62 27.46
N ASP A 299 30.58 -22.61 28.32
CA ASP A 299 30.26 -21.21 28.07
C ASP A 299 30.82 -20.77 26.70
N LYS A 300 30.01 -20.08 25.88
CA LYS A 300 30.50 -19.45 24.66
C LYS A 300 31.14 -18.12 25.02
N VAL A 301 32.42 -17.99 24.72
CA VAL A 301 33.25 -16.85 25.11
C VAL A 301 33.96 -16.24 23.92
N GLN A 302 34.15 -14.94 24.03
CA GLN A 302 35.04 -14.16 23.20
C GLN A 302 36.20 -13.69 24.10
N VAL A 303 37.44 -13.94 23.68
CA VAL A 303 38.64 -13.59 24.43
C VAL A 303 39.47 -12.61 23.62
N LEU A 304 39.73 -11.44 24.20
CA LEU A 304 40.76 -10.51 23.73
C LEU A 304 42.04 -10.73 24.54
N SER A 305 43.16 -10.94 23.85
CA SER A 305 44.44 -11.31 24.44
C SER A 305 45.56 -10.37 23.98
N ASN A 306 46.68 -10.38 24.71
CA ASN A 306 47.88 -9.64 24.34
C ASN A 306 48.71 -10.29 23.20
N GLY A 307 48.23 -11.38 22.60
CA GLY A 307 48.98 -12.14 21.59
C GLY A 307 50.14 -12.99 22.12
N GLN A 308 50.36 -12.98 23.44
CA GLN A 308 51.40 -13.76 24.14
C GLN A 308 50.79 -14.76 25.12
N GLY A 309 49.52 -15.14 24.90
CA GLY A 309 48.81 -16.11 25.73
C GLY A 309 48.24 -15.54 27.03
N VAL A 310 48.08 -14.22 27.16
CA VAL A 310 47.42 -13.59 28.31
C VAL A 310 46.08 -12.97 27.89
N ALA A 311 44.99 -13.41 28.51
CA ALA A 311 43.66 -12.84 28.33
C ALA A 311 43.51 -11.53 29.12
N LEU A 312 43.05 -10.48 28.43
CA LEU A 312 42.82 -9.14 28.98
C LEU A 312 41.33 -8.81 29.10
N LEU A 313 40.51 -9.34 28.20
CA LEU A 313 39.05 -9.23 28.24
C LEU A 313 38.46 -10.59 27.89
N ILE A 314 37.50 -11.04 28.70
CA ILE A 314 36.70 -12.23 28.45
C ILE A 314 35.23 -11.80 28.45
N VAL A 315 34.56 -11.94 27.31
CA VAL A 315 33.13 -11.69 27.18
C VAL A 315 32.42 -13.03 27.05
N VAL A 316 31.57 -13.36 28.02
CA VAL A 316 30.69 -14.52 27.98
C VAL A 316 29.45 -14.13 27.17
N LYS A 317 29.35 -14.65 25.95
CA LYS A 317 28.24 -14.39 25.02
C LYS A 317 27.00 -15.20 25.41
N SER A 318 27.20 -16.45 25.84
CA SER A 318 26.16 -17.29 26.44
C SER A 318 26.79 -18.26 27.43
N LYS A 319 26.08 -18.56 28.52
CA LYS A 319 26.52 -19.60 29.47
C LYS A 319 26.29 -21.00 28.89
N GLU A 320 26.94 -22.03 29.44
CA GLU A 320 26.56 -23.43 29.30
C GLU A 320 25.20 -23.65 29.97
N ASP A 321 24.17 -23.05 29.37
CA ASP A 321 22.80 -23.50 29.45
C ASP A 321 22.45 -23.95 28.02
N SER A 322 22.19 -25.25 27.94
CA SER A 322 21.65 -26.13 26.91
C SER A 322 20.97 -25.63 25.61
N ASP A 323 21.20 -24.43 25.06
CA ASP A 323 20.21 -23.87 24.10
C ASP A 323 20.64 -23.78 22.62
N GLU A 324 21.86 -24.19 22.26
CA GLU A 324 22.17 -24.57 20.87
C GLU A 324 22.09 -26.10 20.80
N GLY A 325 20.88 -26.59 20.54
CA GLY A 325 20.55 -28.01 20.39
C GLY A 325 19.34 -28.50 21.20
N GLU A 326 18.91 -27.79 22.25
CA GLU A 326 17.70 -28.16 23.00
C GLU A 326 16.45 -27.52 22.38
N ILE A 327 15.54 -28.39 21.96
CA ILE A 327 14.23 -27.99 21.46
C ILE A 327 13.42 -27.46 22.65
N LYS A 328 13.17 -26.15 22.66
CA LYS A 328 12.31 -25.50 23.66
C LYS A 328 10.87 -25.45 23.19
N GLN A 329 9.95 -25.67 24.12
CA GLN A 329 8.52 -25.56 23.89
C GLN A 329 7.99 -24.18 24.30
N TYR A 330 7.43 -23.46 23.34
CA TYR A 330 6.77 -22.17 23.54
C TYR A 330 5.28 -22.33 23.30
N ARG A 331 4.49 -22.12 24.35
CA ARG A 331 3.03 -22.16 24.26
C ARG A 331 2.47 -20.77 24.06
N GLY A 332 1.63 -20.58 23.05
CA GLY A 332 1.06 -19.27 22.80
C GLY A 332 0.11 -19.21 21.61
N LYS A 333 -0.26 -17.98 21.26
CA LYS A 333 -1.17 -17.70 20.14
C LYS A 333 -0.39 -17.13 18.95
N ILE A 334 -0.56 -17.67 17.76
CA ILE A 334 -0.01 -17.04 16.55
C ILE A 334 -0.69 -15.68 16.36
N VAL A 335 0.08 -14.60 16.29
CA VAL A 335 -0.40 -13.23 16.07
C VAL A 335 -0.04 -12.69 14.69
N GLU A 336 0.96 -13.27 14.03
CA GLU A 336 1.39 -12.89 12.69
C GLU A 336 1.99 -14.10 11.97
N ILE A 337 1.78 -14.19 10.66
CA ILE A 337 2.49 -15.10 9.78
C ILE A 337 2.98 -14.27 8.59
N SER A 338 4.27 -14.32 8.31
CA SER A 338 4.89 -13.60 7.20
C SER A 338 5.77 -14.54 6.39
N THR A 339 6.04 -14.13 5.15
CA THR A 339 6.97 -14.82 4.26
C THR A 339 8.00 -13.79 3.85
N ASP A 340 9.29 -14.11 3.99
CA ASP A 340 10.34 -13.19 3.58
C ASP A 340 10.63 -13.29 2.07
N SER A 341 11.55 -12.44 1.60
CA SER A 341 11.92 -12.35 0.19
C SER A 341 12.54 -13.63 -0.39
N GLU A 342 12.96 -14.57 0.47
CA GLU A 342 13.52 -15.87 0.07
C GLU A 342 12.44 -16.95 0.01
N GLY A 343 11.21 -16.65 0.46
CA GLY A 343 10.09 -17.59 0.48
C GLY A 343 9.93 -18.32 1.81
N ASP A 344 10.74 -17.99 2.82
CA ASP A 344 10.71 -18.66 4.11
C ASP A 344 9.56 -18.16 4.98
N THR A 345 8.82 -19.09 5.58
CA THR A 345 7.68 -18.76 6.44
C THR A 345 8.14 -18.49 7.87
N LYS A 346 7.69 -17.36 8.42
CA LYS A 346 7.91 -16.94 9.81
C LYS A 346 6.58 -16.82 10.54
N ILE A 347 6.57 -17.23 11.80
CA ILE A 347 5.41 -17.08 12.69
C ILE A 347 5.79 -16.22 13.89
N THR A 348 4.96 -15.23 14.22
CA THR A 348 5.07 -14.49 15.48
C THR A 348 4.03 -15.05 16.44
N VAL A 349 4.47 -15.50 17.62
CA VAL A 349 3.63 -16.10 18.66
C VAL A 349 3.62 -15.20 19.89
N SER A 350 2.43 -14.81 20.35
CA SER A 350 2.24 -14.25 21.68
C SER A 350 2.36 -15.38 22.70
N VAL A 351 3.54 -15.50 23.29
CA VAL A 351 3.90 -16.54 24.26
C VAL A 351 3.32 -16.18 25.62
N GLU A 352 2.64 -17.14 26.25
CA GLU A 352 2.00 -16.97 27.55
C GLU A 352 3.03 -16.47 28.59
N GLY A 353 2.85 -15.25 29.09
CA GLY A 353 3.71 -14.65 30.12
C GLY A 353 5.06 -14.07 29.65
N GLN A 354 5.37 -14.11 28.34
CA GLN A 354 6.67 -13.67 27.81
C GLN A 354 6.57 -12.61 26.69
N GLY A 355 5.36 -12.25 26.25
CA GLY A 355 5.18 -11.30 25.14
C GLY A 355 5.26 -11.98 23.77
N SER A 356 5.43 -11.20 22.70
CA SER A 356 5.51 -11.75 21.35
C SER A 356 6.94 -12.20 21.01
N LYS A 357 7.08 -13.40 20.45
CA LYS A 357 8.34 -13.95 19.96
C LYS A 357 8.18 -14.45 18.52
N MET A 358 9.16 -14.18 17.67
CA MET A 358 9.17 -14.62 16.26
C MET A 358 9.96 -15.93 16.12
N PHE A 359 9.45 -16.82 15.27
CA PHE A 359 10.12 -18.06 14.89
C PHE A 359 10.15 -18.21 13.37
N LYS A 360 11.31 -18.57 12.82
CA LYS A 360 11.43 -19.02 11.44
C LYS A 360 11.11 -20.52 11.39
N LEU A 361 10.25 -20.97 10.48
CA LEU A 361 10.05 -22.40 10.28
C LEU A 361 11.28 -22.99 9.56
N SER A 362 11.82 -24.10 10.05
CA SER A 362 12.82 -24.85 9.29
C SER A 362 12.20 -25.48 8.04
N ASP A 363 13.03 -25.78 7.04
CA ASP A 363 12.60 -26.42 5.78
C ASP A 363 11.88 -27.77 6.02
N ASP A 364 12.23 -28.44 7.11
CA ASP A 364 11.73 -29.74 7.55
C ASP A 364 10.79 -29.63 8.77
N CYS A 365 10.31 -28.42 9.11
CA CYS A 365 9.51 -28.21 10.30
C CYS A 365 8.23 -29.06 10.28
N GLU A 366 8.05 -29.91 11.30
CA GLU A 366 6.90 -30.79 11.42
C GLU A 366 5.69 -30.00 11.94
N ILE A 367 4.63 -29.84 11.14
CA ILE A 367 3.41 -29.17 11.59
C ILE A 367 2.33 -30.21 11.87
N THR A 368 1.93 -30.28 13.13
CA THR A 368 1.02 -31.30 13.66
C THR A 368 -0.20 -30.64 14.31
N GLY A 369 -1.33 -31.35 14.39
CA GLY A 369 -2.55 -30.81 14.98
C GLY A 369 -3.64 -31.86 15.16
N VAL A 370 -4.87 -31.42 15.43
CA VAL A 370 -6.06 -32.28 15.68
C VAL A 370 -6.39 -33.20 14.48
N VAL A 371 -5.84 -32.92 13.29
CA VAL A 371 -5.83 -33.81 12.12
C VAL A 371 -4.37 -33.97 11.67
N ARG A 372 -3.93 -35.22 11.41
CA ARG A 372 -2.55 -35.59 11.06
C ARG A 372 -2.07 -34.95 9.74
N ASP A 373 -0.80 -34.52 9.74
CA ASP A 373 0.02 -34.00 8.64
C ASP A 373 -0.54 -32.76 7.92
N LEU A 374 -0.16 -31.60 8.44
CA LEU A 374 -0.49 -30.30 7.90
C LEU A 374 0.78 -29.68 7.30
N GLY A 375 0.72 -29.15 6.08
CA GLY A 375 1.84 -28.38 5.50
C GLY A 375 1.95 -26.97 6.12
N PRO A 376 2.98 -26.17 5.77
CA PRO A 376 3.18 -24.79 6.25
C PRO A 376 1.95 -23.88 6.10
N ASP A 377 1.18 -24.08 5.03
CA ASP A 377 -0.06 -23.34 4.73
C ASP A 377 -1.22 -23.57 5.72
N ALA A 378 -1.06 -24.52 6.65
CA ALA A 378 -2.11 -24.84 7.61
C ALA A 378 -2.10 -23.98 8.87
N LEU A 379 -1.00 -23.28 9.14
CA LEU A 379 -0.91 -22.35 10.27
C LEU A 379 -1.73 -21.10 9.97
N SER A 380 -2.51 -20.65 10.96
CA SER A 380 -3.34 -19.45 10.87
C SER A 380 -3.04 -18.48 12.00
N VAL A 381 -3.06 -17.18 11.71
CA VAL A 381 -3.12 -16.15 12.76
C VAL A 381 -4.35 -16.43 13.63
N GLY A 382 -4.14 -16.58 14.92
CA GLY A 382 -5.16 -16.95 15.90
C GLY A 382 -5.01 -18.35 16.51
N ASP A 383 -4.24 -19.24 15.88
CA ASP A 383 -4.03 -20.60 16.38
C ASP A 383 -3.35 -20.61 17.75
N GLN A 384 -3.84 -21.48 18.65
CA GLN A 384 -3.11 -21.84 19.87
C GLN A 384 -2.13 -22.93 19.51
N VAL A 385 -0.85 -22.67 19.71
CA VAL A 385 0.25 -23.55 19.29
C VAL A 385 1.21 -23.83 20.43
N ILE A 386 1.86 -24.99 20.35
CA ILE A 386 3.15 -25.27 20.99
C ILE A 386 4.18 -25.22 19.87
N VAL A 387 5.12 -24.31 19.96
CA VAL A 387 6.27 -24.23 19.06
C VAL A 387 7.46 -24.91 19.74
N GLU A 388 7.97 -25.94 19.12
CA GLU A 388 9.22 -26.61 19.45
C GLU A 388 10.32 -25.99 18.59
N ALA A 389 11.20 -25.20 19.20
CA ALA A 389 12.22 -24.44 18.51
C ALA A 389 13.61 -24.61 19.11
N GLU A 390 14.60 -24.71 18.24
CA GLU A 390 16.02 -24.57 18.55
C GLU A 390 16.41 -23.10 18.30
N GLY A 391 16.66 -22.36 19.39
CA GLY A 391 16.78 -20.90 19.32
C GLY A 391 15.49 -20.23 18.82
N ASP A 392 15.56 -19.64 17.63
CA ASP A 392 14.45 -18.97 16.94
C ASP A 392 14.00 -19.74 15.67
N VAL A 393 14.54 -20.94 15.46
CA VAL A 393 14.14 -21.84 14.36
C VAL A 393 13.18 -22.88 14.91
N ALA A 394 11.93 -22.83 14.48
CA ALA A 394 10.92 -23.84 14.80
C ALA A 394 11.16 -25.10 13.97
N VAL A 395 11.35 -26.22 14.66
CA VAL A 395 11.51 -27.56 14.06
C VAL A 395 10.23 -28.38 14.15
N ARG A 396 9.30 -28.01 15.06
CA ARG A 396 7.94 -28.53 15.09
C ARG A 396 6.97 -27.47 15.59
N VAL A 397 5.79 -27.43 14.99
CA VAL A 397 4.66 -26.61 15.48
C VAL A 397 3.46 -27.51 15.68
N THR A 398 2.97 -27.61 16.91
CA THR A 398 1.76 -28.36 17.25
C THR A 398 0.60 -27.40 17.48
N VAL A 399 -0.41 -27.46 16.62
CA VAL A 399 -1.67 -26.73 16.78
C VAL A 399 -2.52 -27.41 17.84
N ILE A 400 -2.63 -26.78 19.01
CA ILE A 400 -3.41 -27.22 20.18
C ILE A 400 -4.90 -27.03 19.91
N SER A 401 -5.25 -25.87 19.36
CA SER A 401 -6.59 -25.56 18.88
C SER A 401 -6.49 -24.57 17.74
N SER A 402 -7.08 -24.90 16.60
CA SER A 402 -7.11 -23.98 15.47
C SER A 402 -7.95 -22.75 15.81
N GLY A 403 -7.34 -21.57 15.68
CA GLY A 403 -8.04 -20.31 15.50
C GLY A 403 -8.63 -20.18 14.10
N SER A 404 -8.34 -21.14 13.21
CA SER A 404 -9.03 -21.35 11.94
C SER A 404 -10.54 -21.49 12.14
N VAL A 405 -11.26 -20.44 11.81
CA VAL A 405 -12.70 -20.49 11.62
C VAL A 405 -12.95 -20.99 10.20
N SER A 406 -13.57 -22.16 10.11
CA SER A 406 -14.26 -22.62 8.92
C SER A 406 -15.75 -22.50 9.19
N GLY A 407 -16.44 -21.61 8.47
CA GLY A 407 -17.82 -21.23 8.79
C GLY A 407 -18.12 -19.77 8.48
N GLU A 408 -19.13 -19.21 9.16
CA GLU A 408 -19.56 -17.82 9.02
C GLU A 408 -19.11 -16.99 10.23
N VAL A 409 -18.44 -15.86 9.99
CA VAL A 409 -18.14 -14.84 11.00
C VAL A 409 -19.03 -13.63 10.73
N TYR A 410 -19.73 -13.16 11.76
CA TYR A 410 -20.54 -11.94 11.71
C TYR A 410 -19.97 -10.88 12.64
N GLY A 411 -19.54 -9.74 12.11
CA GLY A 411 -18.93 -8.70 12.93
C GLY A 411 -18.67 -7.40 12.19
N VAL A 412 -18.15 -6.43 12.93
CA VAL A 412 -17.72 -5.13 12.41
C VAL A 412 -16.23 -5.17 12.07
N ILE A 413 -15.84 -4.60 10.93
CA ILE A 413 -14.43 -4.42 10.57
C ILE A 413 -13.83 -3.34 11.49
N GLU A 414 -12.86 -3.67 12.32
CA GLU A 414 -12.13 -2.70 13.15
C GLU A 414 -10.91 -2.13 12.42
N GLY A 415 -10.30 -2.91 11.53
CA GLY A 415 -9.09 -2.51 10.81
C GLY A 415 -8.88 -3.34 9.55
N ILE A 416 -8.20 -2.73 8.58
CA ILE A 416 -7.84 -3.35 7.31
C ILE A 416 -6.34 -3.17 7.14
N ALA A 417 -5.60 -4.25 6.90
CA ALA A 417 -4.17 -4.22 6.66
C ALA A 417 -3.85 -4.75 5.26
N LEU A 418 -2.98 -4.02 4.55
CA LEU A 418 -2.47 -4.35 3.24
C LEU A 418 -1.01 -4.81 3.38
N SER A 419 -0.68 -5.94 2.78
CA SER A 419 0.68 -6.50 2.74
C SER A 419 0.93 -7.14 1.38
N ASP A 420 2.18 -7.50 1.10
CA ASP A 420 2.56 -8.26 -0.11
C ASP A 420 1.82 -9.61 -0.21
N GLY A 421 1.27 -10.11 0.91
CA GLY A 421 0.41 -11.29 0.98
C GLY A 421 -1.08 -11.05 0.68
N GLY A 422 -1.52 -9.83 0.38
CA GLY A 422 -2.92 -9.49 0.13
C GLY A 422 -3.62 -8.83 1.33
N VAL A 423 -4.96 -8.75 1.27
CA VAL A 423 -5.77 -7.97 2.23
C VAL A 423 -6.15 -8.82 3.44
N SER A 424 -5.99 -8.26 4.64
CA SER A 424 -6.47 -8.85 5.90
C SER A 424 -7.41 -7.89 6.63
N LEU A 425 -8.41 -8.46 7.30
CA LEU A 425 -9.45 -7.77 8.04
C LEU A 425 -9.41 -8.20 9.51
N SER A 426 -9.41 -7.22 10.42
CA SER A 426 -9.74 -7.44 11.83
C SER A 426 -11.25 -7.27 12.01
N VAL A 427 -11.96 -8.32 12.42
CA VAL A 427 -13.43 -8.36 12.53
C VAL A 427 -13.85 -8.69 13.95
N GLN A 428 -14.60 -7.80 14.60
CA GLN A 428 -15.10 -7.99 15.96
C GLN A 428 -16.58 -8.36 15.97
N GLU A 429 -16.91 -9.47 16.63
CA GLU A 429 -18.29 -9.86 16.94
C GLU A 429 -18.92 -8.97 18.01
N ARG A 430 -20.26 -8.98 18.11
CA ARG A 430 -20.99 -8.36 19.24
C ARG A 430 -20.61 -8.93 20.61
N SER A 431 -20.05 -10.13 20.65
CA SER A 431 -19.55 -10.77 21.87
C SER A 431 -18.25 -10.12 22.40
N GLY A 432 -17.61 -9.24 21.60
CA GLY A 432 -16.29 -8.68 21.87
C GLY A 432 -15.14 -9.57 21.38
N LYS A 433 -15.43 -10.74 20.80
CA LYS A 433 -14.43 -11.62 20.21
C LYS A 433 -13.97 -11.09 18.86
N THR A 434 -12.66 -10.97 18.67
CA THR A 434 -12.05 -10.48 17.42
C THR A 434 -11.43 -11.63 16.61
N TYR A 435 -11.62 -11.59 15.29
CA TYR A 435 -11.07 -12.50 14.29
C TYR A 435 -10.14 -11.75 13.35
N SER A 436 -9.04 -12.39 12.94
CA SER A 436 -8.21 -11.93 11.81
C SER A 436 -8.52 -12.80 10.61
N ILE A 437 -8.99 -12.20 9.52
CA ILE A 437 -9.47 -12.89 8.33
C ILE A 437 -8.66 -12.41 7.12
N ARG A 438 -8.12 -13.32 6.33
CA ARG A 438 -7.41 -12.99 5.08
C ARG A 438 -8.33 -13.21 3.89
N LEU A 439 -8.27 -12.33 2.90
CA LEU A 439 -9.07 -12.43 1.70
C LEU A 439 -8.41 -13.37 0.70
N ARG A 440 -9.18 -14.31 0.13
CA ARG A 440 -8.72 -15.01 -1.07
C ARG A 440 -8.55 -14.04 -2.23
N ALA A 441 -7.62 -14.35 -3.13
CA ALA A 441 -7.46 -13.60 -4.37
C ALA A 441 -8.76 -13.57 -5.21
N ASP A 442 -9.60 -14.62 -5.11
CA ASP A 442 -10.89 -14.76 -5.79
C ASP A 442 -12.10 -14.53 -4.85
N VAL A 443 -11.91 -13.83 -3.72
CA VAL A 443 -12.99 -13.56 -2.77
C VAL A 443 -14.16 -12.84 -3.45
N ARG A 444 -15.38 -13.34 -3.22
CA ARG A 444 -16.59 -12.64 -3.67
C ARG A 444 -17.10 -11.73 -2.56
N ILE A 445 -16.92 -10.42 -2.70
CA ILE A 445 -17.42 -9.42 -1.75
C ILE A 445 -18.71 -8.81 -2.30
N THR A 446 -19.78 -8.76 -1.50
CA THR A 446 -21.08 -8.22 -1.92
C THR A 446 -21.69 -7.28 -0.90
N TYR A 447 -22.48 -6.31 -1.36
CA TYR A 447 -23.40 -5.53 -0.53
C TYR A 447 -24.76 -5.53 -1.23
N GLY A 448 -25.67 -6.41 -0.78
CA GLY A 448 -26.91 -6.71 -1.53
C GLY A 448 -26.62 -7.39 -2.86
N THR A 449 -27.05 -6.77 -3.98
CA THR A 449 -26.79 -7.27 -5.35
C THR A 449 -25.46 -6.79 -5.92
N LEU A 450 -24.80 -5.84 -5.28
CA LEU A 450 -23.54 -5.26 -5.74
C LEU A 450 -22.37 -6.19 -5.42
N VAL A 451 -21.42 -6.27 -6.35
CA VAL A 451 -20.10 -6.88 -6.13
C VAL A 451 -19.12 -5.76 -5.82
N LEU A 452 -18.36 -5.92 -4.74
CA LEU A 452 -17.39 -4.94 -4.24
C LEU A 452 -15.97 -5.44 -4.48
N ALA A 453 -15.02 -4.50 -4.58
CA ALA A 453 -13.60 -4.81 -4.50
C ALA A 453 -13.12 -4.78 -3.03
N PRO A 454 -11.98 -5.39 -2.69
CA PRO A 454 -11.43 -5.33 -1.33
C PRO A 454 -11.23 -3.90 -0.79
N GLU A 455 -10.83 -2.99 -1.67
CA GLU A 455 -10.66 -1.55 -1.39
C GLU A 455 -11.96 -0.80 -1.08
N ASP A 456 -13.13 -1.40 -1.37
CA ASP A 456 -14.43 -0.82 -1.01
C ASP A 456 -14.83 -1.07 0.44
N LEU A 457 -14.14 -2.00 1.12
CA LEU A 457 -14.36 -2.28 2.53
C LEU A 457 -13.78 -1.14 3.37
N ALA A 458 -14.51 -0.74 4.40
CA ALA A 458 -14.06 0.29 5.34
C ALA A 458 -14.14 -0.22 6.79
N PRO A 459 -13.27 0.28 7.68
CA PRO A 459 -13.50 0.15 9.11
C PRO A 459 -14.91 0.68 9.48
N GLY A 460 -15.64 -0.10 10.26
CA GLY A 460 -17.03 0.14 10.64
C GLY A 460 -18.07 -0.59 9.78
N ASP A 461 -17.68 -1.18 8.64
CA ASP A 461 -18.59 -2.02 7.85
C ASP A 461 -18.94 -3.29 8.63
N TRP A 462 -20.24 -3.61 8.71
CA TRP A 462 -20.71 -4.87 9.28
C TRP A 462 -20.74 -5.92 8.19
N ILE A 463 -20.13 -7.08 8.42
CA ILE A 463 -20.01 -8.13 7.42
C ILE A 463 -20.43 -9.50 7.96
N VAL A 464 -20.84 -10.38 7.04
CA VAL A 464 -20.83 -11.83 7.19
C VAL A 464 -19.74 -12.38 6.28
N ALA A 465 -18.65 -12.91 6.85
CA ALA A 465 -17.57 -13.53 6.11
C ALA A 465 -17.70 -15.05 6.15
N ARG A 466 -17.72 -15.71 4.99
CA ARG A 466 -17.62 -17.16 4.87
C ARG A 466 -16.17 -17.56 4.66
N LEU A 467 -15.71 -18.39 5.55
CA LEU A 467 -14.31 -18.73 5.72
C LEU A 467 -14.12 -20.22 5.50
N GLN A 468 -13.00 -20.55 4.88
CA GLN A 468 -12.41 -21.88 4.96
C GLN A 468 -10.98 -21.65 5.45
N ASN A 469 -10.68 -22.13 6.66
CA ASN A 469 -9.39 -21.96 7.32
C ASN A 469 -8.94 -20.48 7.40
N ASN A 470 -9.79 -19.59 7.92
CA ASN A 470 -9.57 -18.12 8.00
C ASN A 470 -9.38 -17.38 6.67
N LEU A 471 -9.48 -18.10 5.54
CA LEU A 471 -9.45 -17.52 4.20
C LEU A 471 -10.89 -17.25 3.74
N ALA A 472 -11.24 -15.98 3.62
CA ALA A 472 -12.55 -15.57 3.15
C ALA A 472 -12.67 -15.82 1.64
N TYR A 473 -13.59 -16.69 1.25
CA TYR A 473 -13.99 -16.88 -0.14
C TYR A 473 -15.25 -16.09 -0.49
N GLN A 474 -16.02 -15.68 0.52
CA GLN A 474 -17.17 -14.81 0.32
C GLN A 474 -17.31 -13.85 1.50
N ILE A 475 -17.60 -12.58 1.22
CA ILE A 475 -17.95 -11.57 2.22
C ILE A 475 -19.25 -10.92 1.78
N ALA A 476 -20.24 -10.90 2.65
CA ALA A 476 -21.45 -10.12 2.48
C ALA A 476 -21.43 -8.96 3.48
N VAL A 477 -21.20 -7.74 2.99
CA VAL A 477 -21.44 -6.54 3.77
C VAL A 477 -22.93 -6.42 4.03
N THR A 478 -23.28 -6.22 5.29
CA THR A 478 -24.65 -6.16 5.81
C THR A 478 -25.05 -4.74 6.20
N SER A 479 -24.10 -3.88 6.56
CA SER A 479 -24.30 -2.45 6.82
C SER A 479 -22.99 -1.69 6.61
N ARG A 480 -23.05 -0.43 6.14
CA ARG A 480 -21.88 0.40 5.83
C ARG A 480 -21.55 1.38 6.96
N ALA A 481 -20.27 1.70 7.13
CA ALA A 481 -19.82 2.79 7.99
C ALA A 481 -20.16 4.18 7.39
N GLY A 482 -20.61 5.14 8.19
CA GLY A 482 -20.78 6.54 7.76
C GLY A 482 -19.57 7.41 8.12
N GLY A 483 -18.93 8.09 7.15
CA GLY A 483 -17.78 9.00 7.37
C GLY A 483 -16.80 9.10 6.19
N GLU A 484 -15.99 10.17 6.15
CA GLU A 484 -15.21 10.75 5.02
C GLU A 484 -14.35 9.78 4.17
N GLY A 485 -14.30 10.03 2.85
CA GLY A 485 -13.69 9.14 1.84
C GLY A 485 -14.70 8.26 1.08
N GLN A 486 -15.97 8.66 1.09
CA GLN A 486 -17.11 7.78 0.79
C GLN A 486 -17.26 7.39 -0.68
N TYR A 487 -17.57 6.12 -0.89
CA TYR A 487 -18.30 5.65 -2.05
C TYR A 487 -19.80 5.63 -1.75
N ILE A 488 -20.61 6.29 -2.57
CA ILE A 488 -22.07 6.17 -2.51
C ILE A 488 -22.49 5.14 -3.56
N LEU A 489 -23.15 4.09 -3.10
CA LEU A 489 -23.70 3.04 -3.94
C LEU A 489 -25.22 3.11 -3.90
N GLY A 490 -25.86 3.17 -5.05
CA GLY A 490 -27.31 3.18 -5.08
C GLY A 490 -27.92 3.35 -6.45
N VAL A 491 -29.24 3.47 -6.47
CA VAL A 491 -30.04 3.66 -7.68
C VAL A 491 -30.27 5.14 -7.90
N VAL A 492 -30.01 5.61 -9.11
CA VAL A 492 -30.29 6.99 -9.52
C VAL A 492 -31.81 7.20 -9.52
N ARG A 493 -32.29 8.06 -8.63
CA ARG A 493 -33.70 8.47 -8.53
C ARG A 493 -33.97 9.81 -9.19
N GLU A 494 -32.94 10.60 -9.45
CA GLU A 494 -33.09 11.87 -10.16
C GLU A 494 -31.77 12.28 -10.82
N VAL A 495 -31.86 12.82 -12.03
CA VAL A 495 -30.76 13.50 -12.73
C VAL A 495 -31.23 14.91 -13.05
N SER A 496 -30.70 15.90 -12.34
CA SER A 496 -31.11 17.29 -12.49
C SER A 496 -30.02 18.08 -13.22
N LEU A 497 -30.32 18.50 -14.45
CA LEU A 497 -29.46 19.36 -15.26
C LEU A 497 -29.91 20.81 -15.08
N THR A 498 -29.06 21.61 -14.45
CA THR A 498 -29.28 23.06 -14.33
C THR A 498 -28.16 23.81 -15.03
N GLY A 499 -28.36 25.10 -15.32
CA GLY A 499 -27.30 25.96 -15.87
C GLY A 499 -26.04 26.09 -14.98
N THR A 500 -26.03 25.49 -13.77
CA THR A 500 -24.91 25.49 -12.83
C THR A 500 -24.20 24.13 -12.67
N GLY A 501 -24.63 23.10 -13.41
CA GLY A 501 -24.04 21.75 -13.39
C GLY A 501 -25.08 20.64 -13.18
N THR A 502 -24.58 19.40 -13.12
CA THR A 502 -25.38 18.18 -12.95
C THR A 502 -25.41 17.74 -11.48
N THR A 503 -26.61 17.47 -10.96
CA THR A 503 -26.81 16.85 -9.63
C THR A 503 -27.48 15.50 -9.79
N LEU A 504 -26.99 14.50 -9.05
CA LEU A 504 -27.61 13.18 -8.96
C LEU A 504 -28.27 13.02 -7.60
N LYS A 505 -29.48 12.46 -7.60
CA LYS A 505 -30.11 11.93 -6.39
C LYS A 505 -30.02 10.42 -6.42
N VAL A 506 -29.29 9.83 -5.48
CA VAL A 506 -29.02 8.39 -5.42
C VAL A 506 -29.59 7.83 -4.13
N GLU A 507 -30.39 6.77 -4.24
CA GLU A 507 -30.96 6.07 -3.09
C GLU A 507 -30.17 4.77 -2.86
N ASP A 508 -29.62 4.61 -1.65
CA ASP A 508 -28.95 3.37 -1.26
C ASP A 508 -29.96 2.26 -0.90
N ARG A 509 -29.44 1.09 -0.57
CA ARG A 509 -30.25 -0.08 -0.22
C ARG A 509 -31.04 0.09 1.08
N ASP A 510 -30.53 0.92 2.00
CA ASP A 510 -31.15 1.18 3.29
C ASP A 510 -32.24 2.27 3.18
N GLY A 511 -32.51 2.75 1.96
CA GLY A 511 -33.51 3.77 1.65
C GLY A 511 -33.04 5.19 1.90
N HIS A 512 -31.76 5.39 2.26
CA HIS A 512 -31.20 6.72 2.42
C HIS A 512 -30.94 7.33 1.05
N THR A 513 -31.33 8.60 0.91
CA THR A 513 -31.15 9.32 -0.34
C THR A 513 -30.07 10.37 -0.22
N TYR A 514 -29.12 10.33 -1.14
CA TYR A 514 -28.01 11.26 -1.25
C TYR A 514 -28.22 12.18 -2.44
N SER A 515 -28.05 13.48 -2.23
CA SER A 515 -28.00 14.47 -3.31
C SER A 515 -26.57 14.92 -3.51
N VAL A 516 -26.02 14.63 -4.68
CA VAL A 516 -24.59 14.77 -4.96
C VAL A 516 -24.36 15.61 -6.20
N ARG A 517 -23.54 16.64 -6.06
CA ARG A 517 -23.10 17.47 -7.20
C ARG A 517 -21.95 16.79 -7.92
N LEU A 518 -22.06 16.68 -9.24
CA LEU A 518 -20.96 16.19 -10.07
C LEU A 518 -19.94 17.32 -10.32
N ALA A 519 -18.65 16.99 -10.19
CA ALA A 519 -17.55 17.88 -10.54
C ALA A 519 -17.58 18.21 -12.04
N SER A 520 -17.03 19.36 -12.43
CA SER A 520 -16.98 19.79 -13.84
C SER A 520 -16.16 18.84 -14.73
N ASN A 521 -15.21 18.11 -14.14
CA ASN A 521 -14.34 17.12 -14.78
C ASN A 521 -14.67 15.68 -14.35
N VAL A 522 -15.90 15.42 -13.89
CA VAL A 522 -16.33 14.09 -13.46
C VAL A 522 -16.09 13.06 -14.57
N ARG A 523 -15.52 11.92 -14.22
CA ARG A 523 -15.42 10.77 -15.14
C ARG A 523 -16.67 9.90 -14.97
N VAL A 524 -17.45 9.72 -16.04
CA VAL A 524 -18.59 8.79 -16.06
C VAL A 524 -18.21 7.57 -16.87
N ILE A 525 -18.26 6.39 -16.26
CA ILE A 525 -17.74 5.15 -16.81
C ILE A 525 -18.85 4.09 -16.81
N ASN A 526 -19.02 3.37 -17.91
CA ASN A 526 -19.92 2.22 -18.03
C ASN A 526 -19.18 1.08 -18.76
N GLY A 527 -18.68 0.10 -18.02
CA GLY A 527 -17.70 -0.86 -18.55
C GLY A 527 -16.47 -0.13 -19.08
N ASP A 528 -16.07 -0.41 -20.32
CA ASP A 528 -14.91 0.24 -20.97
C ASP A 528 -15.26 1.59 -21.61
N SER A 529 -16.53 2.00 -21.59
CA SER A 529 -17.00 3.23 -22.24
C SER A 529 -16.97 4.42 -21.28
N VAL A 530 -16.38 5.54 -21.74
CA VAL A 530 -16.49 6.84 -21.07
C VAL A 530 -17.71 7.59 -21.62
N LEU A 531 -18.56 8.05 -20.71
CA LEU A 531 -19.82 8.70 -21.01
C LEU A 531 -19.82 10.16 -20.55
N THR A 532 -20.81 10.90 -21.01
CA THR A 532 -21.13 12.24 -20.50
C THR A 532 -22.15 12.16 -19.36
N PRO A 533 -22.17 13.13 -18.42
CA PRO A 533 -23.17 13.17 -17.34
C PRO A 533 -24.63 13.14 -17.80
N SER A 534 -24.93 13.66 -18.99
CA SER A 534 -26.28 13.60 -19.59
C SER A 534 -26.73 12.19 -20.00
N GLN A 535 -25.81 11.23 -20.05
CA GLN A 535 -26.10 9.84 -20.40
C GLN A 535 -26.32 8.95 -19.17
N ILE A 536 -26.36 9.53 -17.96
CA ILE A 536 -26.78 8.82 -16.74
C ILE A 536 -28.30 8.78 -16.72
N GLY A 537 -28.87 7.58 -16.66
CA GLY A 537 -30.31 7.35 -16.69
C GLY A 537 -30.93 7.30 -15.31
N PHE A 538 -32.21 7.69 -15.21
CA PHE A 538 -33.04 7.31 -14.06
C PHE A 538 -33.10 5.78 -13.96
N GLY A 539 -32.94 5.28 -12.74
CA GLY A 539 -32.92 3.85 -12.44
C GLY A 539 -31.55 3.18 -12.63
N ASP A 540 -30.54 3.86 -13.20
CA ASP A 540 -29.20 3.31 -13.30
C ASP A 540 -28.65 3.03 -11.90
N THR A 541 -27.94 1.92 -11.75
CA THR A 541 -27.21 1.64 -10.52
C THR A 541 -25.80 2.19 -10.66
N VAL A 542 -25.38 3.01 -9.69
CA VAL A 542 -24.12 3.76 -9.75
C VAL A 542 -23.27 3.57 -8.50
N ARG A 543 -21.95 3.62 -8.69
CA ARG A 543 -20.92 3.82 -7.66
C ARG A 543 -20.33 5.22 -7.86
N LEU A 544 -20.58 6.10 -6.89
CA LEU A 544 -20.05 7.46 -6.87
C LEU A 544 -18.83 7.52 -5.96
N ARG A 545 -17.73 8.10 -6.42
CA ARG A 545 -16.58 8.45 -5.57
C ARG A 545 -16.68 9.91 -5.16
N ILE A 546 -16.72 10.17 -3.86
CA ILE A 546 -16.89 11.51 -3.29
C ILE A 546 -15.57 12.01 -2.73
N GLU A 547 -15.12 13.16 -3.20
CA GLU A 547 -13.99 13.90 -2.66
C GLU A 547 -14.45 15.31 -2.28
N ALA A 548 -14.16 15.71 -1.04
CA ALA A 548 -14.49 17.03 -0.50
C ALA A 548 -15.96 17.48 -0.75
N GLY A 549 -16.91 16.55 -0.67
CA GLY A 549 -18.35 16.81 -0.87
C GLY A 549 -18.81 16.91 -2.33
N THR A 550 -17.94 16.60 -3.29
CA THR A 550 -18.26 16.55 -4.73
C THR A 550 -17.97 15.18 -5.33
N CYS A 551 -18.78 14.77 -6.31
CA CYS A 551 -18.53 13.52 -7.02
C CYS A 551 -17.54 13.73 -8.16
N VAL A 552 -16.40 13.07 -8.06
CA VAL A 552 -15.30 13.14 -9.04
C VAL A 552 -15.33 11.99 -10.03
N GLU A 553 -16.04 10.91 -9.72
CA GLU A 553 -16.17 9.74 -10.58
C GLU A 553 -17.50 8.99 -10.37
N VAL A 554 -18.13 8.60 -11.48
CA VAL A 554 -19.38 7.83 -11.53
C VAL A 554 -19.13 6.56 -12.33
N HIS A 555 -19.22 5.40 -11.68
CA HIS A 555 -19.27 4.12 -12.36
C HIS A 555 -20.71 3.63 -12.45
N ILE A 556 -21.24 3.47 -13.66
CA ILE A 556 -22.53 2.84 -13.90
C ILE A 556 -22.31 1.34 -13.85
N THR A 557 -22.79 0.71 -12.79
CA THR A 557 -22.60 -0.73 -12.54
C THR A 557 -23.73 -1.57 -13.13
N ALA A 558 -24.90 -0.98 -13.37
CA ALA A 558 -25.99 -1.60 -14.11
C ALA A 558 -26.86 -0.54 -14.78
N ARG A 559 -27.21 -0.76 -16.06
CA ARG A 559 -28.13 0.10 -16.80
C ARG A 559 -29.58 -0.26 -16.48
N TYR A 560 -30.42 0.75 -16.35
CA TYR A 560 -31.85 0.54 -16.28
C TYR A 560 -32.43 0.24 -17.66
N GLU A 561 -32.95 -0.98 -17.84
CA GLU A 561 -33.50 -1.44 -19.13
C GLU A 561 -35.00 -1.12 -19.32
N GLY A 562 -35.69 -0.61 -18.30
CA GLY A 562 -37.13 -0.36 -18.33
C GLY A 562 -37.99 -1.62 -18.56
N PRO A 563 -39.33 -1.52 -18.45
CA PRO A 563 -40.22 -2.61 -18.85
C PRO A 563 -40.30 -2.70 -20.38
N LYS A 564 -40.03 -3.90 -20.92
CA LYS A 564 -40.25 -4.21 -22.35
C LYS A 564 -41.75 -4.36 -22.59
N THR A 565 -42.33 -3.49 -23.40
CA THR A 565 -43.75 -3.60 -23.81
C THR A 565 -43.85 -3.96 -25.28
N VAL A 566 -44.87 -4.74 -25.63
CA VAL A 566 -45.18 -5.06 -27.02
C VAL A 566 -46.50 -4.39 -27.35
N ILE A 567 -46.50 -3.55 -28.38
CA ILE A 567 -47.72 -2.96 -28.94
C ILE A 567 -48.04 -3.61 -30.28
N THR A 568 -49.31 -3.87 -30.54
CA THR A 568 -49.80 -4.34 -31.82
C THR A 568 -50.78 -3.33 -32.40
N GLY A 569 -50.74 -3.10 -33.70
CA GLY A 569 -51.65 -2.16 -34.35
C GLY A 569 -51.32 -1.90 -35.81
N VAL A 570 -51.90 -0.85 -36.36
CA VAL A 570 -51.69 -0.41 -37.74
C VAL A 570 -50.93 0.90 -37.73
N ILE A 571 -49.86 1.00 -38.52
CA ILE A 571 -49.17 2.28 -38.72
C ILE A 571 -50.14 3.23 -39.44
N VAL A 572 -50.45 4.37 -38.84
CA VAL A 572 -51.32 5.40 -39.45
C VAL A 572 -50.52 6.59 -39.98
N THR A 573 -49.29 6.78 -39.48
CA THR A 573 -48.39 7.84 -39.93
C THR A 573 -46.94 7.37 -39.80
N VAL A 574 -46.12 7.72 -40.78
CA VAL A 574 -44.65 7.64 -40.73
C VAL A 574 -44.12 9.04 -40.99
N SER A 575 -43.22 9.54 -40.16
CA SER A 575 -42.65 10.88 -40.28
C SER A 575 -41.14 10.83 -40.17
N THR A 576 -40.46 11.45 -41.13
CA THR A 576 -39.00 11.53 -41.20
C THR A 576 -38.55 12.96 -40.85
N GLY A 577 -37.58 13.10 -39.94
CA GLY A 577 -37.07 14.39 -39.51
C GLY A 577 -35.59 14.33 -39.08
N THR A 578 -35.06 15.44 -38.57
CA THR A 578 -33.65 15.55 -38.13
C THR A 578 -33.30 14.64 -36.95
N GLN A 579 -34.31 14.12 -36.23
CA GLN A 579 -34.17 13.18 -35.13
C GLN A 579 -34.42 11.72 -35.57
N GLY A 580 -34.48 11.42 -36.87
CA GLY A 580 -34.74 10.07 -37.39
C GLY A 580 -36.21 9.80 -37.71
N VAL A 581 -36.57 8.52 -37.83
CA VAL A 581 -37.92 8.08 -38.21
C VAL A 581 -38.81 7.95 -36.98
N SER A 582 -40.05 8.44 -37.08
CA SER A 582 -41.10 8.22 -36.09
C SER A 582 -42.33 7.58 -36.74
N ILE A 583 -42.96 6.66 -36.02
CA ILE A 583 -44.17 5.97 -36.43
C ILE A 583 -45.29 6.21 -35.43
N THR A 584 -46.51 6.40 -35.92
CA THR A 584 -47.71 6.39 -35.09
C THR A 584 -48.48 5.11 -35.35
N VAL A 585 -48.64 4.29 -34.31
CA VAL A 585 -49.34 3.01 -34.36
C VAL A 585 -50.70 3.17 -33.68
N LYS A 586 -51.78 2.92 -34.44
CA LYS A 586 -53.13 2.83 -33.90
C LYS A 586 -53.40 1.40 -33.43
N GLN A 587 -53.62 1.24 -32.14
CA GLN A 587 -53.88 -0.04 -31.47
C GLN A 587 -55.34 -0.48 -31.64
N ASP A 588 -55.64 -1.73 -31.31
CA ASP A 588 -56.97 -2.32 -31.47
C ASP A 588 -58.04 -1.65 -30.57
N ASP A 589 -57.63 -1.05 -29.45
CA ASP A 589 -58.49 -0.26 -28.56
C ASP A 589 -58.77 1.16 -29.08
N GLY A 590 -58.18 1.50 -30.23
CA GLY A 590 -58.31 2.80 -30.89
C GLY A 590 -57.32 3.87 -30.42
N GLN A 591 -56.47 3.60 -29.41
CA GLN A 591 -55.43 4.51 -28.98
C GLN A 591 -54.31 4.61 -30.02
N GLU A 592 -53.74 5.81 -30.16
CA GLU A 592 -52.60 6.06 -31.05
C GLU A 592 -51.36 6.35 -30.22
N VAL A 593 -50.30 5.58 -30.47
CA VAL A 593 -49.00 5.72 -29.80
C VAL A 593 -47.96 6.13 -30.84
N THR A 594 -47.34 7.28 -30.63
CA THR A 594 -46.22 7.75 -31.45
C THR A 594 -44.90 7.33 -30.82
N LEU A 595 -44.05 6.66 -31.60
CA LEU A 595 -42.76 6.14 -31.18
C LEU A 595 -41.67 6.61 -32.13
N ARG A 596 -40.52 6.98 -31.57
CA ARG A 596 -39.29 7.09 -32.34
C ARG A 596 -38.76 5.69 -32.64
N VAL A 597 -38.34 5.45 -33.86
CA VAL A 597 -37.65 4.21 -34.24
C VAL A 597 -36.18 4.35 -33.86
N ALA A 598 -35.68 3.45 -33.02
CA ALA A 598 -34.29 3.46 -32.60
C ALA A 598 -33.35 3.27 -33.82
N GLU A 599 -32.18 3.89 -33.79
CA GLU A 599 -31.24 3.88 -34.93
C GLU A 599 -30.82 2.47 -35.36
N ASN A 600 -30.73 1.54 -34.42
CA ASN A 600 -30.41 0.13 -34.62
C ASN A 600 -31.63 -0.80 -34.47
N ALA A 601 -32.84 -0.26 -34.63
CA ALA A 601 -34.06 -1.05 -34.50
C ALA A 601 -34.09 -2.18 -35.54
N ARG A 602 -34.48 -3.38 -35.11
CA ARG A 602 -34.68 -4.51 -36.03
C ARG A 602 -36.05 -4.39 -36.68
N ILE A 603 -36.10 -4.16 -37.98
CA ILE A 603 -37.36 -4.01 -38.73
C ILE A 603 -37.46 -5.15 -39.74
N THR A 604 -38.56 -5.91 -39.71
CA THR A 604 -38.69 -7.13 -40.53
C THR A 604 -40.07 -7.30 -41.14
N TYR A 605 -40.14 -7.83 -42.35
CA TYR A 605 -41.36 -8.35 -42.98
C TYR A 605 -41.10 -9.78 -43.49
N GLY A 606 -41.75 -10.78 -42.88
CA GLY A 606 -41.49 -12.18 -43.19
C GLY A 606 -40.06 -12.60 -42.79
N GLN A 607 -39.20 -12.89 -43.77
CA GLN A 607 -37.78 -13.20 -43.58
C GLN A 607 -36.86 -12.03 -44.00
N GLU A 608 -37.42 -10.95 -44.54
CA GLU A 608 -36.66 -9.81 -45.04
C GLU A 608 -36.47 -8.76 -43.95
N SER A 609 -35.29 -8.13 -43.94
CA SER A 609 -35.03 -6.92 -43.15
C SER A 609 -35.47 -5.71 -43.95
N LEU A 610 -36.09 -4.75 -43.29
CA LEU A 610 -36.48 -3.47 -43.87
C LEU A 610 -35.68 -2.33 -43.24
N ASP A 611 -35.53 -1.25 -43.99
CA ASP A 611 -35.08 0.03 -43.44
C ASP A 611 -36.28 0.80 -42.86
N ALA A 612 -36.01 1.76 -41.97
CA ALA A 612 -37.06 2.49 -41.25
C ALA A 612 -37.93 3.37 -42.17
N ASP A 613 -37.38 3.83 -43.28
CA ASP A 613 -38.08 4.59 -44.33
C ASP A 613 -38.92 3.71 -45.26
N GLU A 614 -38.77 2.39 -45.21
CA GLU A 614 -39.60 1.45 -45.96
C GLU A 614 -40.92 1.10 -45.27
N LEU A 615 -41.10 1.51 -44.01
CA LEU A 615 -42.36 1.42 -43.27
C LEU A 615 -43.39 2.38 -43.87
N ARG A 616 -44.64 1.93 -43.98
CA ARG A 616 -45.70 2.69 -44.66
C ARG A 616 -46.98 2.75 -43.84
N PRO A 617 -47.77 3.83 -43.97
CA PRO A 617 -49.14 3.83 -43.47
C PRO A 617 -49.93 2.64 -44.00
N GLY A 618 -50.63 1.94 -43.11
CA GLY A 618 -51.39 0.72 -43.39
C GLY A 618 -50.67 -0.58 -43.02
N ASP A 619 -49.36 -0.56 -42.76
CA ASP A 619 -48.63 -1.73 -42.29
C ASP A 619 -49.18 -2.19 -40.92
N LYS A 620 -49.58 -3.46 -40.81
CA LYS A 620 -49.91 -4.07 -39.51
C LYS A 620 -48.63 -4.52 -38.84
N VAL A 621 -48.39 -4.03 -37.64
CA VAL A 621 -47.12 -4.20 -36.94
C VAL A 621 -47.29 -4.74 -35.52
N GLU A 622 -46.27 -5.47 -35.08
CA GLU A 622 -45.98 -5.74 -33.68
C GLU A 622 -44.66 -5.03 -33.34
N VAL A 623 -44.71 -4.09 -32.41
CA VAL A 623 -43.58 -3.23 -32.06
C VAL A 623 -43.17 -3.51 -30.63
N ARG A 624 -41.90 -3.89 -30.42
CA ARG A 624 -41.31 -3.92 -29.08
C ARG A 624 -40.77 -2.54 -28.75
N VAL A 625 -41.24 -2.03 -27.63
CA VAL A 625 -40.89 -0.73 -27.10
C VAL A 625 -40.01 -0.91 -25.87
N GLN A 626 -38.89 -0.21 -25.87
CA GLN A 626 -37.98 -0.12 -24.74
C GLN A 626 -37.51 1.35 -24.65
N ASN A 627 -37.55 1.93 -23.45
CA ASN A 627 -37.20 3.34 -23.21
C ASN A 627 -37.98 4.35 -24.09
N GLN A 628 -39.28 4.10 -24.34
CA GLN A 628 -40.15 4.90 -25.22
C GLN A 628 -39.73 4.93 -26.70
N GLU A 629 -38.80 4.06 -27.11
CA GLU A 629 -38.37 3.88 -28.50
C GLU A 629 -38.77 2.50 -29.02
N ALA A 630 -39.06 2.42 -30.31
CA ALA A 630 -39.30 1.16 -31.01
C ALA A 630 -37.95 0.50 -31.32
N THR A 631 -37.62 -0.58 -30.60
CA THR A 631 -36.36 -1.33 -30.77
C THR A 631 -36.51 -2.52 -31.73
N GLU A 632 -37.73 -3.00 -31.94
CA GLU A 632 -38.04 -4.02 -32.95
C GLU A 632 -39.43 -3.72 -33.55
N VAL A 633 -39.53 -3.68 -34.88
CA VAL A 633 -40.79 -3.49 -35.60
C VAL A 633 -41.00 -4.67 -36.54
N ARG A 634 -41.94 -5.56 -36.21
CA ARG A 634 -42.31 -6.70 -37.06
C ARG A 634 -43.54 -6.35 -37.86
N VAL A 635 -43.37 -6.13 -39.16
CA VAL A 635 -44.47 -5.98 -40.09
C VAL A 635 -45.07 -7.37 -40.34
N ARG A 636 -46.34 -7.54 -39.97
CA ARG A 636 -47.11 -8.78 -40.12
C ARG A 636 -47.86 -8.83 -41.44
N GLN A 637 -48.29 -7.67 -41.92
CA GLN A 637 -49.01 -7.53 -43.18
C GLN A 637 -48.70 -6.14 -43.74
N ARG A 638 -48.29 -6.06 -45.01
CA ARG A 638 -48.07 -4.76 -45.67
C ARG A 638 -49.39 -4.03 -45.90
N GLY A 639 -49.39 -2.73 -45.69
CA GLY A 639 -50.46 -1.85 -46.14
C GLY A 639 -50.58 -1.88 -47.67
N VAL A 640 -51.81 -1.79 -48.17
CA VAL A 640 -52.03 -1.61 -49.61
C VAL A 640 -51.84 -0.14 -49.93
N GLU A 641 -50.89 0.16 -50.80
CA GLU A 641 -50.65 1.54 -51.22
C GLU A 641 -51.82 2.08 -52.03
N PRO A 642 -52.20 3.36 -51.82
CA PRO A 642 -53.17 4.03 -52.67
C PRO A 642 -52.75 4.00 -54.14
N PRO A 643 -53.69 3.80 -55.09
CA PRO A 643 -53.36 3.75 -56.51
C PRO A 643 -52.82 5.09 -57.02
N PHE A 644 -52.08 5.04 -58.13
CA PHE A 644 -51.68 6.25 -58.83
C PHE A 644 -52.92 6.91 -59.47
N GLY A 645 -53.27 8.13 -59.03
CA GLY A 645 -54.39 8.91 -59.56
C GLY A 645 -55.50 9.17 -58.54
N ASP A 646 -56.75 9.13 -59.00
CA ASP A 646 -57.92 9.37 -58.14
C ASP A 646 -58.41 8.08 -57.49
N LEU A 647 -58.64 8.11 -56.17
CA LEU A 647 -59.20 7.01 -55.39
C LEU A 647 -60.65 7.30 -55.02
N GLY A 648 -61.58 6.43 -55.41
CA GLY A 648 -62.99 6.47 -55.00
C GLY A 648 -63.29 5.42 -53.94
N GLY A 649 -64.13 5.74 -52.96
CA GLY A 649 -64.56 4.77 -51.95
C GLY A 649 -65.33 5.38 -50.79
N SER A 650 -65.53 4.61 -49.72
CA SER A 650 -66.18 5.07 -48.48
C SER A 650 -65.19 5.12 -47.32
N ILE A 651 -65.24 6.19 -46.53
CA ILE A 651 -64.42 6.34 -45.32
C ILE A 651 -64.90 5.37 -44.25
N VAL A 652 -64.01 4.52 -43.73
CA VAL A 652 -64.33 3.57 -42.65
C VAL A 652 -63.58 3.84 -41.35
N SER A 653 -62.55 4.68 -41.38
CA SER A 653 -61.85 5.15 -40.19
C SER A 653 -61.22 6.51 -40.46
N ILE A 654 -61.17 7.35 -39.42
CA ILE A 654 -60.51 8.66 -39.42
C ILE A 654 -59.55 8.70 -38.23
N SER A 655 -58.34 9.19 -38.46
CA SER A 655 -57.35 9.55 -37.44
C SER A 655 -57.19 11.07 -37.46
N HIS A 656 -57.28 11.68 -36.28
CA HIS A 656 -57.19 13.13 -36.08
C HIS A 656 -55.83 13.57 -35.51
N SER A 657 -54.80 12.73 -35.65
CA SER A 657 -53.41 13.14 -35.36
C SER A 657 -53.01 14.35 -36.22
N THR A 658 -51.94 15.04 -35.85
CA THR A 658 -51.52 16.36 -36.37
C THR A 658 -51.39 16.46 -37.90
N SER A 659 -51.36 15.33 -38.62
CA SER A 659 -51.30 15.24 -40.09
C SER A 659 -52.58 14.69 -40.74
N GLY A 660 -53.50 14.09 -39.99
CA GLY A 660 -54.76 13.47 -40.45
C GLY A 660 -54.58 12.25 -41.37
N THR A 661 -55.20 11.12 -41.05
CA THR A 661 -55.21 9.93 -41.94
C THR A 661 -56.63 9.39 -42.06
N VAL A 662 -57.05 8.96 -43.25
CA VAL A 662 -58.34 8.29 -43.47
C VAL A 662 -58.13 6.89 -44.01
N ILE A 663 -58.96 5.93 -43.60
CA ILE A 663 -59.03 4.61 -44.23
C ILE A 663 -60.24 4.60 -45.16
N VAL A 664 -60.00 4.32 -46.43
CA VAL A 664 -61.00 4.31 -47.49
C VAL A 664 -61.13 2.91 -48.05
N VAL A 665 -62.36 2.45 -48.20
CA VAL A 665 -62.67 1.18 -48.86
C VAL A 665 -63.20 1.48 -50.24
N ASP A 666 -62.51 1.01 -51.28
CA ASP A 666 -62.98 1.15 -52.67
C ASP A 666 -64.17 0.24 -52.97
N ASP A 667 -64.73 0.39 -54.17
CA ASP A 667 -65.91 -0.38 -54.61
C ASP A 667 -65.63 -1.90 -54.71
N ASN A 668 -64.36 -2.33 -54.74
CA ASN A 668 -63.95 -3.73 -54.74
C ASN A 668 -63.69 -4.28 -53.33
N GLY A 669 -63.89 -3.45 -52.29
CA GLY A 669 -63.66 -3.83 -50.90
C GLY A 669 -62.20 -3.70 -50.42
N VAL A 670 -61.30 -3.12 -51.23
CA VAL A 670 -59.90 -2.94 -50.88
C VAL A 670 -59.76 -1.75 -49.95
N ARG A 671 -59.03 -1.93 -48.83
CA ARG A 671 -58.80 -0.88 -47.83
C ARG A 671 -57.48 -0.18 -48.08
N TYR A 672 -57.54 1.13 -48.28
CA TYR A 672 -56.38 2.01 -48.41
C TYR A 672 -56.27 2.92 -47.19
N THR A 673 -55.07 3.00 -46.61
CA THR A 673 -54.76 3.98 -45.57
C THR A 673 -54.14 5.20 -46.25
N VAL A 674 -54.86 6.31 -46.24
CA VAL A 674 -54.53 7.50 -47.02
C VAL A 674 -54.16 8.64 -46.07
N PRO A 675 -52.88 9.04 -45.99
CA PRO A 675 -52.49 10.23 -45.25
C PRO A 675 -53.03 11.48 -45.94
N LEU A 676 -53.47 12.45 -45.14
CA LEU A 676 -53.90 13.76 -45.62
C LEU A 676 -52.69 14.70 -45.68
N SER A 677 -52.60 15.50 -46.74
CA SER A 677 -51.64 16.60 -46.76
C SER A 677 -52.06 17.64 -45.72
N ALA A 678 -51.09 18.33 -45.11
CA ALA A 678 -51.36 19.45 -44.21
C ALA A 678 -52.21 20.56 -44.88
N GLN A 679 -52.22 20.63 -46.22
CA GLN A 679 -53.02 21.57 -47.02
C GLN A 679 -54.12 20.88 -47.84
N VAL A 680 -54.58 19.70 -47.42
CA VAL A 680 -55.62 18.97 -48.16
C VAL A 680 -56.87 19.83 -48.33
N LYS A 681 -57.37 19.94 -49.57
CA LYS A 681 -58.62 20.62 -49.85
C LYS A 681 -59.79 19.65 -49.74
N ILE A 682 -60.68 19.86 -48.75
CA ILE A 682 -61.83 18.96 -48.52
C ILE A 682 -63.12 19.66 -48.93
N THR A 683 -63.96 19.03 -49.75
CA THR A 683 -65.20 19.68 -50.25
C THR A 683 -66.44 18.78 -50.21
N TYR A 684 -67.62 19.39 -49.99
CA TYR A 684 -68.94 18.77 -50.20
C TYR A 684 -69.87 19.77 -50.89
N GLY A 685 -70.31 19.46 -52.12
CA GLY A 685 -71.03 20.43 -52.95
C GLY A 685 -70.14 21.64 -53.29
N THR A 686 -70.55 22.84 -52.89
CA THR A 686 -69.78 24.09 -53.04
C THR A 686 -69.03 24.51 -51.78
N GLN A 687 -69.16 23.75 -50.67
CA GLN A 687 -68.54 24.08 -49.39
C GLN A 687 -67.18 23.42 -49.23
N GLU A 688 -66.21 24.18 -48.71
CA GLU A 688 -64.92 23.67 -48.24
C GLU A 688 -65.00 23.35 -46.74
N LEU A 689 -64.40 22.24 -46.33
CA LEU A 689 -64.55 21.62 -45.02
C LEU A 689 -63.17 21.39 -44.38
N ARG A 690 -63.17 21.16 -43.06
CA ARG A 690 -61.97 20.77 -42.31
C ARG A 690 -61.88 19.25 -42.18
N PRO A 691 -60.68 18.67 -41.94
CA PRO A 691 -60.54 17.24 -41.68
C PRO A 691 -61.42 16.71 -40.54
N THR A 692 -61.71 17.55 -39.54
CA THR A 692 -62.64 17.24 -38.43
C THR A 692 -64.10 17.10 -38.85
N ASP A 693 -64.47 17.58 -40.04
CA ASP A 693 -65.83 17.51 -40.56
C ASP A 693 -66.08 16.24 -41.39
N LEU A 694 -65.05 15.40 -41.58
CA LEU A 694 -65.16 14.08 -42.20
C LEU A 694 -65.89 13.12 -41.26
N ARG A 695 -66.70 12.23 -41.83
CA ARG A 695 -67.45 11.22 -41.08
C ARG A 695 -67.16 9.83 -41.60
N ILE A 696 -67.17 8.86 -40.69
CA ILE A 696 -67.23 7.45 -41.07
C ILE A 696 -68.53 7.25 -41.86
N GLY A 697 -68.44 6.58 -43.01
CA GLY A 697 -69.53 6.38 -43.97
C GLY A 697 -69.55 7.37 -45.13
N ASP A 698 -68.81 8.48 -45.07
CA ASP A 698 -68.74 9.44 -46.18
C ASP A 698 -68.18 8.75 -47.44
N ALA A 699 -68.92 8.83 -48.55
CA ALA A 699 -68.44 8.42 -49.87
C ALA A 699 -67.61 9.54 -50.47
N VAL A 700 -66.41 9.24 -50.93
CA VAL A 700 -65.38 10.22 -51.31
C VAL A 700 -64.71 9.88 -52.64
N ARG A 701 -64.24 10.92 -53.31
CA ARG A 701 -63.20 10.84 -54.35
C ARG A 701 -62.00 11.65 -53.90
N ILE A 702 -60.83 11.02 -53.89
CA ILE A 702 -59.58 11.57 -53.38
C ILE A 702 -58.61 11.69 -54.53
N LYS A 703 -58.05 12.88 -54.71
CA LYS A 703 -56.92 13.10 -55.60
C LYS A 703 -55.63 12.94 -54.83
N LEU A 704 -54.77 12.04 -55.30
CA LEU A 704 -53.53 11.68 -54.63
C LEU A 704 -52.33 12.31 -55.36
N GLN A 705 -51.36 12.81 -54.59
CA GLN A 705 -50.00 13.12 -55.04
C GLN A 705 -49.01 12.41 -54.13
N ASN A 706 -48.14 11.58 -54.70
CA ASN A 706 -47.23 10.70 -53.95
C ASN A 706 -47.94 9.92 -52.83
N GLN A 707 -49.12 9.36 -53.13
CA GLN A 707 -49.97 8.58 -52.22
C GLN A 707 -50.54 9.37 -51.01
N VAL A 708 -50.35 10.69 -50.98
CA VAL A 708 -50.95 11.60 -50.00
C VAL A 708 -52.16 12.30 -50.64
N ALA A 709 -53.26 12.43 -49.89
CA ALA A 709 -54.44 13.16 -50.34
C ALA A 709 -54.17 14.66 -50.37
N VAL A 710 -54.26 15.27 -51.55
CA VAL A 710 -54.18 16.73 -51.74
C VAL A 710 -55.56 17.36 -51.96
N GLU A 711 -56.53 16.57 -52.43
CA GLU A 711 -57.94 16.97 -52.52
C GLU A 711 -58.83 15.79 -52.15
N LEU A 712 -59.87 16.01 -51.35
CA LEU A 712 -60.85 15.00 -50.96
C LEU A 712 -62.25 15.59 -51.13
N ARG A 713 -62.98 15.07 -52.13
CA ARG A 713 -64.35 15.48 -52.43
C ARG A 713 -65.33 14.45 -51.92
N ILE A 714 -66.21 14.85 -51.01
CA ILE A 714 -67.32 14.04 -50.53
C ILE A 714 -68.41 14.05 -51.61
N THR A 715 -68.78 12.88 -52.10
CA THR A 715 -69.82 12.69 -53.12
C THR A 715 -71.17 12.39 -52.49
N LYS A 716 -71.18 11.76 -51.31
CA LYS A 716 -72.38 11.48 -50.51
C LYS A 716 -72.00 11.39 -49.02
N ARG A 717 -72.83 11.95 -48.14
CA ARG A 717 -72.62 11.88 -46.70
C ARG A 717 -73.02 10.52 -46.12
N GLY A 718 -72.20 10.05 -45.18
CA GLY A 718 -72.41 8.84 -44.36
C GLY A 718 -73.41 9.02 -43.25
#